data_AF-A0A9P0F7S5-F1
#
_entry.id   AF-A0A9P0F7S5-F1
#
_cell.length_a   1.000
_cell.length_b   1.000
_cell.length_c   1.000
_cell.angle_alpha   90.00
_cell.angle_beta   90.00
_cell.angle_gamma   90.00
#
_symmetry.space_group_name_H-M   'P 1'
#
loop_
_entity.id
_entity.type
_entity.pdbx_description
1 polymer ?
#
loop_
_entity_poly.entity_id
_entity_poly.type
_entity_poly.pdbx_seq_one_letter_code
_entity_poly.pdbx_strand_id
1 'polypeptide(L)'
;MSILILATVFVLLSMVIICISYRILSRINSVKVQTNVSKSSDTQHSSKTTDEEFVEPNQLPLKSIEGSVKDSNKENSITADITTVAVENVVQKSKKDDEPFRLDLSSKEQIHNDESHSKEITSSKLAAFNMPLPTMVESRVGRETPRLKSETLTVQENDIETINKRSKISSRFSLESIRDNVPYVIEKPSKFLQYEEFDFDKPTTVFQNWENSVEDLGNQCEMLVRGLHFAINHHGTSEAESVIKCVENFIERFHVRTQSIKTQPFKDAPWNGKERHHLSVTLPYMLAHYIIYDTPTMRETAANLILNLISSPKKSLGVEYEDIDMLQIAGPWILAHYVKNSLEKAVNDPNYKKALKALAMHHKKKRRSPGAHKDGSFYSRNMCLSFGYLDLINKLSSYLIDFDKDFQGENSPMQQLVAARKIILHPTVPLGNYGLFGREKDITCESLAGAEMGARVMPFSGYFRYFTPTLQFSMRAQTSHLAFYEADKNTNDMAQYWVQYRTINRFDSSSDTQFPNAGFICKASQRELLKIKLGSSTVEALRPKYAKSFVMQHQQYGFLYQEYEIEQFGKYRIKEFIQTNEECISFLLHIEIESRETESLVYYDINKTAYTIPPKGKRSLMTSFQLDLPLSQYETKDAPFPSLSEYTVDDVYQIREHRNAKAYVLYQNEHPVIACLSDWETEKDTITLDLAGKKTNFRFDGARANQYVYDGSS
;
A
#
# COMPACT_ATOMS: atom_id res chain seq x y z
N MET A 1 13.70 34.62 53.23
CA MET A 1 12.50 34.31 52.41
C MET A 1 12.84 33.41 51.21
N SER A 2 13.89 33.71 50.44
CA SER A 2 14.23 32.99 49.19
C SER A 2 14.63 31.52 49.37
N ILE A 3 15.28 31.15 50.49
CA ILE A 3 15.65 29.74 50.77
C ILE A 3 14.40 28.88 51.06
N LEU A 4 13.41 29.44 51.75
CA LEU A 4 12.17 28.73 52.08
C LEU A 4 11.34 28.45 50.81
N ILE A 5 11.28 29.42 49.89
CA ILE A 5 10.57 29.26 48.61
C ILE A 5 11.27 28.18 47.76
N LEU A 6 12.60 28.18 47.70
CA LEU A 6 13.35 27.17 46.95
C LEU A 6 13.15 25.76 47.52
N ALA A 7 13.12 25.62 48.84
CA ALA A 7 12.84 24.34 49.51
C ALA A 7 11.41 23.84 49.21
N THR A 8 10.41 24.73 49.24
CA THR A 8 9.02 24.37 48.92
C THR A 8 8.86 23.95 47.46
N VAL A 9 9.53 24.63 46.52
CA VAL A 9 9.54 24.26 45.10
C VAL A 9 10.18 22.88 44.91
N PHE A 10 11.28 22.60 45.60
CA PHE A 10 11.96 21.30 45.49
C PHE A 10 11.11 20.14 46.04
N VAL A 11 10.39 20.36 47.15
CA VAL A 11 9.45 19.38 47.72
C VAL A 11 8.28 19.13 46.75
N LEU A 12 7.70 20.18 46.18
CA LEU A 12 6.61 20.06 45.20
C LEU A 12 7.07 19.31 43.94
N LEU A 13 8.25 19.62 43.42
CA LEU A 13 8.82 18.93 42.26
C LEU A 13 9.05 17.44 42.54
N SER A 14 9.56 17.12 43.74
CA SER A 14 9.77 15.75 44.19
C SER A 14 8.46 14.97 44.30
N MET A 15 7.40 15.59 44.82
CA MET A 15 6.07 14.96 44.88
C MET A 15 5.48 14.71 43.49
N VAL A 16 5.67 15.64 42.54
CA VAL A 16 5.24 15.45 41.14
C VAL A 16 5.97 14.27 40.50
N ILE A 17 7.29 14.16 40.69
CA ILE A 17 8.10 13.04 40.18
C ILE A 17 7.65 11.70 40.80
N ILE A 18 7.36 11.67 42.10
CA ILE A 18 6.84 10.48 42.79
C ILE A 18 5.47 10.07 42.23
N CYS A 19 4.55 11.02 42.01
CA CYS A 19 3.23 10.75 41.44
C CYS A 19 3.31 10.23 39.99
N ILE A 20 4.21 10.78 39.17
CA ILE A 20 4.45 10.31 37.80
C ILE A 20 5.03 8.90 37.83
N SER A 21 6.02 8.64 38.69
CA SER A 21 6.66 7.33 38.83
C SER A 21 5.67 6.26 39.31
N TYR A 22 4.79 6.61 40.26
CA TYR A 22 3.72 5.72 40.73
C TYR A 22 2.70 5.41 39.63
N ARG A 23 2.29 6.40 38.82
CA ARG A 23 1.41 6.18 37.65
C ARG A 23 2.04 5.27 36.61
N ILE A 24 3.33 5.42 36.34
CA ILE A 24 4.08 4.56 35.41
C ILE A 24 4.15 3.12 35.96
N LEU A 25 4.52 2.95 37.23
CA LEU A 25 4.55 1.62 37.87
C LEU A 25 3.17 0.95 37.91
N SER A 26 2.12 1.71 38.19
CA SER A 26 0.74 1.22 38.20
C SER A 26 0.31 0.72 36.82
N ARG A 27 0.64 1.45 35.74
CA ARG A 27 0.41 1.00 34.36
C ARG A 27 1.21 -0.25 33.99
N ILE A 28 2.47 -0.34 34.40
CA ILE A 28 3.30 -1.53 34.14
C ILE A 28 2.70 -2.75 34.86
N ASN A 29 2.22 -2.57 36.09
CA ASN A 29 1.61 -3.66 36.86
C ASN A 29 0.23 -4.06 36.31
N SER A 30 -0.60 -3.12 35.83
CA SER A 30 -1.89 -3.47 35.20
C SER A 30 -1.71 -4.28 33.91
N VAL A 31 -0.68 -3.97 33.12
CA VAL A 31 -0.32 -4.74 31.91
C VAL A 31 0.21 -6.13 32.26
N LYS A 32 0.98 -6.28 33.35
CA LYS A 32 1.42 -7.59 33.86
C LYS A 32 0.27 -8.46 34.41
N VAL A 33 -0.74 -7.85 35.03
CA VAL A 33 -1.91 -8.59 35.54
C VAL A 33 -2.79 -9.09 34.37
N GLN A 34 -2.98 -8.31 33.31
CA GLN A 34 -3.74 -8.77 32.13
C GLN A 34 -3.02 -9.86 31.31
N THR A 35 -1.69 -9.85 31.29
CA THR A 35 -0.87 -10.89 30.61
C THR A 35 -0.78 -12.20 31.40
N ASN A 36 -0.99 -12.18 32.72
CA ASN A 36 -0.99 -13.39 33.54
C ASN A 36 -2.38 -14.06 33.66
N VAL A 37 -3.48 -13.31 33.48
CA VAL A 37 -4.85 -13.88 33.49
C VAL A 37 -5.16 -14.64 32.18
N SER A 38 -4.41 -14.39 31.10
CA SER A 38 -4.58 -15.07 29.80
C SER A 38 -3.69 -16.32 29.63
N LYS A 39 -2.91 -16.73 30.64
CA LYS A 39 -1.98 -17.88 30.55
C LYS A 39 -2.17 -18.98 31.60
N SER A 40 -3.25 -18.97 32.39
CA SER A 40 -3.51 -20.03 33.38
C SER A 40 -4.67 -20.95 32.99
N SER A 41 -4.43 -21.81 31.99
CA SER A 41 -5.06 -23.12 31.88
C SER A 41 -4.14 -24.02 31.04
N ASP A 42 -3.13 -24.60 31.69
CA ASP A 42 -2.90 -26.05 31.70
C ASP A 42 -1.47 -26.43 32.16
N THR A 43 -1.46 -27.36 33.11
CA THR A 43 -0.38 -28.28 33.53
C THR A 43 0.80 -27.78 34.39
N GLN A 44 0.82 -28.32 35.61
CA GLN A 44 1.93 -28.46 36.54
C GLN A 44 2.92 -29.56 36.07
N HIS A 45 4.24 -29.33 36.18
CA HIS A 45 5.11 -30.08 37.12
C HIS A 45 6.59 -29.62 37.12
N SER A 46 7.07 -29.37 38.34
CA SER A 46 8.35 -29.80 38.95
C SER A 46 9.74 -29.33 38.43
N SER A 47 10.31 -28.41 39.21
CA SER A 47 11.65 -28.45 39.87
C SER A 47 12.95 -28.55 39.04
N LYS A 48 13.84 -27.55 39.17
CA LYS A 48 14.98 -27.50 40.11
C LYS A 48 15.87 -26.27 39.87
N THR A 49 16.43 -25.81 40.98
CA THR A 49 17.42 -24.74 41.23
C THR A 49 18.74 -24.86 40.46
N THR A 50 19.35 -23.72 40.14
CA THR A 50 20.74 -23.37 40.53
C THR A 50 21.01 -21.87 40.35
N ASP A 51 21.71 -21.33 41.33
CA ASP A 51 22.32 -20.00 41.42
C ASP A 51 23.38 -19.76 40.33
N GLU A 52 23.62 -18.50 39.97
CA GLU A 52 24.91 -17.90 39.58
C GLU A 52 24.65 -16.42 39.18
N GLU A 53 25.01 -15.46 40.02
CA GLU A 53 26.30 -14.78 40.16
C GLU A 53 26.45 -13.51 39.29
N PHE A 54 26.79 -12.45 40.01
CA PHE A 54 26.94 -11.05 39.61
C PHE A 54 28.25 -10.84 38.85
N VAL A 55 28.24 -10.15 37.69
CA VAL A 55 29.45 -9.47 37.17
C VAL A 55 29.05 -8.18 36.45
N GLU A 56 29.36 -7.03 37.06
CA GLU A 56 29.50 -5.73 36.37
C GLU A 56 30.78 -5.70 35.54
N PRO A 57 30.83 -4.90 34.46
CA PRO A 57 32.10 -4.28 34.09
C PRO A 57 31.99 -2.76 33.89
N ASN A 58 32.67 -2.07 34.81
CA ASN A 58 33.75 -1.11 34.59
C ASN A 58 33.64 -0.03 33.49
N GLN A 59 33.82 1.18 34.00
CA GLN A 59 33.96 2.46 33.34
C GLN A 59 35.38 2.72 32.77
N LEU A 60 35.41 3.62 31.75
CA LEU A 60 36.46 4.59 31.38
C LEU A 60 37.68 4.07 30.54
N PRO A 61 38.41 4.94 29.78
CA PRO A 61 38.48 6.40 29.91
C PRO A 61 38.35 7.27 28.64
N LEU A 62 37.94 8.52 28.88
CA LEU A 62 38.21 9.69 28.05
C LEU A 62 39.72 9.93 27.91
N LYS A 63 40.15 10.26 26.69
CA LYS A 63 41.40 11.01 26.46
C LYS A 63 41.09 12.32 25.74
N SER A 64 41.38 13.40 26.44
CA SER A 64 41.53 14.76 25.97
C SER A 64 42.74 14.87 25.04
N ILE A 65 42.59 15.63 23.95
CA ILE A 65 43.71 16.31 23.29
C ILE A 65 43.27 17.75 23.06
N GLU A 66 43.88 18.63 23.85
CA GLU A 66 43.95 20.07 23.60
C GLU A 66 44.91 20.34 22.44
N GLY A 67 44.61 21.35 21.64
CA GLY A 67 45.45 21.73 20.50
C GLY A 67 45.03 23.00 19.79
N SER A 68 45.19 24.14 20.47
CA SER A 68 45.65 25.44 19.95
C SER A 68 44.98 26.08 18.72
N VAL A 69 44.23 27.13 19.03
CA VAL A 69 43.99 28.41 18.32
C VAL A 69 44.98 28.78 17.20
N LYS A 70 44.43 29.22 16.06
CA LYS A 70 44.90 30.41 15.31
C LYS A 70 43.77 31.03 14.50
N ASP A 71 43.39 32.24 14.90
CA ASP A 71 42.57 33.19 14.16
C ASP A 71 43.21 33.52 12.80
N SER A 72 42.37 33.67 11.77
CA SER A 72 42.48 34.82 10.87
C SER A 72 41.19 35.04 10.09
N ASN A 73 40.63 36.23 10.30
CA ASN A 73 39.61 36.86 9.47
C ASN A 73 40.05 36.94 8.00
N LYS A 74 39.10 36.72 7.09
CA LYS A 74 39.01 37.49 5.84
C LYS A 74 37.61 37.44 5.24
N GLU A 75 36.92 38.57 5.35
CA GLU A 75 35.84 38.96 4.44
C GLU A 75 36.40 39.23 3.03
N ASN A 76 35.60 38.86 2.01
CA ASN A 76 35.37 39.55 0.72
C ASN A 76 34.68 38.53 -0.22
N SER A 77 33.40 38.69 -0.52
CA SER A 77 32.78 39.61 -1.48
C SER A 77 32.86 39.13 -2.95
N ILE A 78 31.66 38.87 -3.49
CA ILE A 78 31.19 39.12 -4.87
C ILE A 78 31.96 38.45 -6.03
N THR A 79 31.31 37.51 -6.72
CA THR A 79 30.79 37.74 -8.10
C THR A 79 29.93 36.57 -8.55
N ALA A 80 28.73 36.91 -9.02
CA ALA A 80 27.84 36.02 -9.74
C ALA A 80 28.25 36.02 -11.21
N ASP A 81 28.47 34.84 -11.79
CA ASP A 81 28.50 34.67 -13.24
C ASP A 81 27.28 33.85 -13.67
N ILE A 82 26.37 34.57 -14.33
CA ILE A 82 25.23 34.05 -15.06
C ILE A 82 25.75 33.65 -16.44
N THR A 83 25.74 32.35 -16.75
CA THR A 83 25.90 31.90 -18.14
C THR A 83 24.56 31.37 -18.64
N THR A 84 23.92 32.19 -19.47
CA THR A 84 22.74 31.87 -20.26
C THR A 84 23.17 30.94 -21.40
N VAL A 85 22.60 29.74 -21.48
CA VAL A 85 22.74 28.88 -22.67
C VAL A 85 21.39 28.84 -23.37
N ALA A 86 21.41 29.33 -24.61
CA ALA A 86 20.30 29.40 -25.54
C ALA A 86 19.81 28.00 -25.94
N VAL A 87 18.49 27.84 -25.94
CA VAL A 87 17.78 26.67 -26.48
C VAL A 87 17.44 26.98 -27.94
N GLU A 88 18.09 26.28 -28.88
CA GLU A 88 17.65 26.26 -30.27
C GLU A 88 16.56 25.20 -30.46
N ASN A 89 15.40 25.68 -30.88
CA ASN A 89 14.25 24.89 -31.30
C ASN A 89 14.47 24.32 -32.70
N VAL A 90 14.39 22.99 -32.85
CA VAL A 90 14.16 22.36 -34.15
C VAL A 90 12.76 21.75 -34.14
N VAL A 91 11.86 22.43 -34.83
CA VAL A 91 10.51 21.98 -35.18
C VAL A 91 10.63 21.12 -36.43
N GLN A 92 10.27 19.83 -36.35
CA GLN A 92 9.93 19.03 -37.53
C GLN A 92 8.49 18.53 -37.47
N LYS A 93 7.71 19.02 -38.44
CA LYS A 93 6.37 18.58 -38.82
C LYS A 93 6.45 17.24 -39.55
N SER A 94 5.58 16.29 -39.21
CA SER A 94 5.05 15.27 -40.13
C SER A 94 3.59 15.02 -39.73
N LYS A 95 2.63 15.59 -40.48
CA LYS A 95 1.85 14.99 -41.58
C LYS A 95 1.01 13.76 -41.18
N LYS A 96 -0.31 14.00 -41.24
CA LYS A 96 -1.44 13.06 -41.24
C LYS A 96 -1.25 11.98 -42.29
N ASP A 97 -1.74 10.78 -41.98
CA ASP A 97 -2.50 9.96 -42.92
C ASP A 97 -3.62 9.23 -42.15
N ASP A 98 -4.84 9.39 -42.64
CA ASP A 98 -6.07 8.73 -42.23
C ASP A 98 -6.23 7.44 -43.06
N GLU A 99 -6.38 6.26 -42.43
CA GLU A 99 -7.15 5.15 -43.02
C GLU A 99 -7.82 4.27 -41.95
N PRO A 100 -9.06 3.79 -42.21
CA PRO A 100 -9.85 3.04 -41.22
C PRO A 100 -9.64 1.53 -41.33
N PHE A 101 -9.25 0.90 -40.23
CA PHE A 101 -9.17 -0.57 -40.15
C PHE A 101 -10.58 -1.18 -40.00
N ARG A 102 -11.01 -1.94 -41.01
CA ARG A 102 -12.16 -2.84 -40.96
C ARG A 102 -11.82 -4.10 -40.15
N LEU A 103 -12.68 -4.45 -39.19
CA LEU A 103 -12.71 -5.74 -38.52
C LEU A 103 -13.40 -6.76 -39.43
N ASP A 104 -12.68 -7.81 -39.81
CA ASP A 104 -13.25 -8.98 -40.47
C ASP A 104 -13.31 -10.13 -39.44
N LEU A 105 -14.52 -10.54 -39.08
CA LEU A 105 -14.82 -11.63 -38.16
C LEU A 105 -15.27 -12.84 -39.00
N SER A 106 -14.38 -13.78 -39.28
CA SER A 106 -14.78 -15.13 -39.68
C SER A 106 -13.73 -16.20 -39.34
N SER A 107 -14.12 -17.11 -38.45
CA SER A 107 -13.66 -18.51 -38.35
C SER A 107 -14.39 -19.10 -37.13
N LYS A 108 -15.60 -19.66 -37.33
CA LYS A 108 -15.86 -21.09 -37.59
C LYS A 108 -15.03 -22.01 -36.70
N GLU A 109 -15.71 -22.46 -35.64
CA GLU A 109 -15.42 -23.63 -34.82
C GLU A 109 -15.15 -24.86 -35.68
N GLN A 110 -14.09 -25.59 -35.35
CA GLN A 110 -13.97 -27.01 -35.67
C GLN A 110 -13.60 -27.75 -34.39
N ILE A 111 -14.57 -28.52 -33.91
CA ILE A 111 -14.46 -29.48 -32.82
C ILE A 111 -13.71 -30.70 -33.39
N HIS A 112 -12.56 -31.04 -32.81
CA HIS A 112 -12.00 -32.38 -32.94
C HIS A 112 -11.89 -33.01 -31.55
N ASN A 113 -12.74 -34.02 -31.33
CA ASN A 113 -12.56 -35.05 -30.33
C ASN A 113 -11.33 -35.88 -30.70
N ASP A 114 -10.47 -36.15 -29.73
CA ASP A 114 -9.67 -37.38 -29.73
C ASP A 114 -9.57 -37.92 -28.30
N GLU A 115 -10.03 -39.16 -28.17
CA GLU A 115 -9.97 -40.01 -26.99
C GLU A 115 -8.60 -40.71 -26.90
N SER A 116 -8.30 -41.18 -25.69
CA SER A 116 -7.40 -42.29 -25.34
C SER A 116 -5.89 -42.03 -25.25
N HIS A 117 -5.37 -42.01 -24.01
CA HIS A 117 -4.76 -43.21 -23.44
C HIS A 117 -4.40 -42.98 -21.96
N SER A 118 -5.06 -43.75 -21.10
CA SER A 118 -4.69 -43.95 -19.71
C SER A 118 -3.44 -44.84 -19.61
N LYS A 119 -2.47 -44.42 -18.80
CA LYS A 119 -1.52 -45.34 -18.16
C LYS A 119 -1.42 -45.00 -16.67
N GLU A 120 -1.79 -45.98 -15.88
CA GLU A 120 -1.62 -46.04 -14.43
C GLU A 120 -0.12 -45.91 -14.06
N ILE A 121 0.18 -45.05 -13.09
CA ILE A 121 1.33 -45.24 -12.21
C ILE A 121 0.86 -45.04 -10.76
N THR A 122 1.15 -46.07 -9.97
CA THR A 122 0.78 -46.29 -8.58
C THR A 122 1.56 -45.42 -7.59
N SER A 123 0.82 -44.81 -6.66
CA SER A 123 1.05 -44.74 -5.20
C SER A 123 2.46 -44.47 -4.65
N SER A 124 2.60 -43.33 -3.96
CA SER A 124 3.25 -43.31 -2.63
C SER A 124 2.74 -42.16 -1.74
N LYS A 125 2.02 -42.56 -0.68
CA LYS A 125 1.82 -41.97 0.66
C LYS A 125 2.28 -40.51 0.89
N LEU A 126 1.33 -39.62 1.17
CA LEU A 126 1.51 -38.49 2.08
C LEU A 126 0.37 -38.48 3.11
N ALA A 127 0.74 -38.33 4.38
CA ALA A 127 -0.16 -38.31 5.52
C ALA A 127 -0.89 -36.96 5.59
N ALA A 128 -2.22 -36.99 5.54
CA ALA A 128 -3.08 -35.83 5.73
C ALA A 128 -3.44 -35.70 7.22
N PHE A 129 -3.16 -34.52 7.79
CA PHE A 129 -3.72 -34.08 9.07
C PHE A 129 -5.20 -33.71 8.86
N ASN A 130 -6.11 -34.46 9.49
CA ASN A 130 -7.55 -34.16 9.52
C ASN A 130 -7.83 -33.16 10.65
N MET A 131 -8.42 -32.00 10.32
CA MET A 131 -9.19 -31.19 11.26
C MET A 131 -10.67 -31.20 10.86
N PRO A 132 -11.62 -31.25 11.81
CA PRO A 132 -13.03 -31.41 11.52
C PRO A 132 -13.69 -30.10 11.06
N LEU A 133 -14.44 -30.16 9.96
CA LEU A 133 -15.41 -29.14 9.56
C LEU A 133 -16.70 -29.29 10.39
N PRO A 134 -17.33 -28.18 10.85
CA PRO A 134 -18.61 -28.24 11.55
C PRO A 134 -19.78 -28.41 10.58
N THR A 135 -20.65 -29.36 10.92
CA THR A 135 -21.91 -29.68 10.25
C THR A 135 -22.93 -28.54 10.42
N MET A 136 -23.41 -27.96 9.33
CA MET A 136 -24.58 -27.07 9.37
C MET A 136 -25.87 -27.90 9.38
N VAL A 137 -26.74 -27.62 10.35
CA VAL A 137 -28.08 -28.19 10.50
C VAL A 137 -29.07 -27.29 9.77
N GLU A 138 -29.68 -27.78 8.69
CA GLU A 138 -30.80 -27.11 8.03
C GLU A 138 -32.09 -27.32 8.85
N SER A 139 -32.70 -26.23 9.34
CA SER A 139 -34.05 -26.23 9.88
C SER A 139 -35.04 -25.69 8.82
N ARG A 140 -35.85 -26.60 8.26
CA ARG A 140 -37.01 -26.22 7.43
C ARG A 140 -38.18 -25.86 8.33
N VAL A 141 -38.60 -24.60 8.32
CA VAL A 141 -39.91 -24.16 8.82
C VAL A 141 -40.71 -23.62 7.65
N GLY A 142 -41.77 -24.34 7.28
CA GLY A 142 -42.73 -23.93 6.27
C GLY A 142 -43.62 -22.79 6.78
N ARG A 143 -43.84 -21.77 5.94
CA ARG A 143 -44.91 -20.79 6.10
C ARG A 143 -45.83 -20.86 4.89
N GLU A 144 -47.07 -21.25 5.13
CA GLU A 144 -48.19 -21.09 4.20
C GLU A 144 -48.50 -19.59 4.04
N THR A 145 -48.71 -19.15 2.79
CA THR A 145 -49.22 -17.81 2.46
C THR A 145 -50.65 -17.92 1.93
N PRO A 146 -51.58 -17.06 2.36
CA PRO A 146 -52.96 -17.09 1.86
C PRO A 146 -53.06 -16.41 0.48
N ARG A 147 -53.77 -17.06 -0.44
CA ARG A 147 -54.13 -16.53 -1.76
C ARG A 147 -55.07 -15.32 -1.62
N LEU A 148 -54.61 -14.14 -2.02
CA LEU A 148 -55.45 -12.97 -2.28
C LEU A 148 -55.85 -12.93 -3.76
N LYS A 149 -57.14 -12.61 -3.99
CA LYS A 149 -57.77 -12.48 -5.31
C LYS A 149 -57.12 -11.35 -6.10
N SER A 150 -56.74 -11.61 -7.34
CA SER A 150 -56.23 -10.61 -8.28
C SER A 150 -57.36 -9.83 -8.92
N GLU A 151 -57.43 -8.53 -8.66
CA GLU A 151 -58.12 -7.58 -9.53
C GLU A 151 -57.18 -7.18 -10.67
N THR A 152 -57.66 -7.35 -11.90
CA THR A 152 -56.89 -7.09 -13.12
C THR A 152 -56.89 -5.58 -13.40
N LEU A 153 -55.85 -4.88 -12.96
CA LEU A 153 -55.55 -3.51 -13.40
C LEU A 153 -54.82 -3.59 -14.76
N THR A 154 -55.46 -3.09 -15.82
CA THR A 154 -54.81 -2.86 -17.11
C THR A 154 -53.81 -1.72 -16.98
N VAL A 155 -52.54 -2.08 -16.77
CA VAL A 155 -51.37 -1.19 -16.81
C VAL A 155 -50.89 -1.09 -18.26
N GLN A 156 -50.67 0.13 -18.77
CA GLN A 156 -50.19 0.33 -20.15
C GLN A 156 -48.76 -0.24 -20.30
N GLU A 157 -48.42 -0.82 -21.45
CA GLU A 157 -47.11 -1.48 -21.68
C GLU A 157 -45.89 -0.57 -21.39
N ASN A 158 -46.02 0.74 -21.61
CA ASN A 158 -44.97 1.72 -21.29
C ASN A 158 -44.74 1.86 -19.77
N ASP A 159 -45.79 1.69 -18.96
CA ASP A 159 -45.68 1.68 -17.51
C ASP A 159 -45.06 0.38 -17.03
N ILE A 160 -45.35 -0.76 -17.67
CA ILE A 160 -44.73 -2.06 -17.34
C ILE A 160 -43.23 -2.05 -17.64
N GLU A 161 -42.78 -1.48 -18.76
CA GLU A 161 -41.35 -1.39 -19.07
C GLU A 161 -40.61 -0.44 -18.11
N THR A 162 -41.25 0.67 -17.74
CA THR A 162 -40.70 1.63 -16.76
C THR A 162 -40.68 1.04 -15.34
N ILE A 163 -41.73 0.32 -14.95
CA ILE A 163 -41.82 -0.41 -13.67
C ILE A 163 -40.78 -1.54 -13.64
N ASN A 164 -40.56 -2.26 -14.74
CA ASN A 164 -39.54 -3.32 -14.82
C ASN A 164 -38.11 -2.78 -14.83
N LYS A 165 -37.86 -1.61 -15.44
CA LYS A 165 -36.56 -0.91 -15.33
C LYS A 165 -36.35 -0.40 -13.91
N ARG A 166 -37.37 0.21 -13.29
CA ARG A 166 -37.32 0.66 -11.89
C ARG A 166 -37.17 -0.49 -10.91
N SER A 167 -37.80 -1.65 -11.13
CA SER A 167 -37.67 -2.83 -10.27
C SER A 167 -36.30 -3.50 -10.42
N LYS A 168 -35.72 -3.54 -11.63
CA LYS A 168 -34.33 -3.99 -11.86
C LYS A 168 -33.28 -3.06 -11.26
N ILE A 169 -33.54 -1.76 -11.20
CA ILE A 169 -32.67 -0.78 -10.53
C ILE A 169 -32.85 -0.93 -9.01
N SER A 170 -34.08 -0.87 -8.48
CA SER A 170 -34.39 -1.01 -7.05
C SER A 170 -33.89 -2.32 -6.42
N SER A 171 -33.97 -3.46 -7.12
CA SER A 171 -33.45 -4.75 -6.63
C SER A 171 -31.92 -4.89 -6.65
N ARG A 172 -31.19 -3.85 -7.10
CA ARG A 172 -29.73 -3.77 -7.00
C ARG A 172 -29.26 -3.02 -5.75
N PHE A 173 -30.14 -2.29 -5.05
CA PHE A 173 -29.74 -1.33 -4.03
C PHE A 173 -30.41 -1.62 -2.69
N SER A 174 -29.62 -1.99 -1.68
CA SER A 174 -30.08 -2.06 -0.30
C SER A 174 -29.07 -1.36 0.61
N LEU A 175 -29.55 -0.41 1.43
CA LEU A 175 -28.73 0.21 2.47
C LEU A 175 -28.28 -0.81 3.52
N GLU A 176 -29.05 -1.89 3.70
CA GLU A 176 -28.73 -2.98 4.63
C GLU A 176 -27.47 -3.73 4.16
N SER A 177 -27.39 -4.09 2.87
CA SER A 177 -26.20 -4.74 2.31
C SER A 177 -24.94 -3.87 2.42
N ILE A 178 -25.07 -2.55 2.26
CA ILE A 178 -23.95 -1.61 2.42
C ILE A 178 -23.52 -1.54 3.89
N ARG A 179 -24.49 -1.60 4.82
CA ARG A 179 -24.25 -1.57 6.25
C ARG A 179 -23.47 -2.79 6.73
N ASP A 180 -23.76 -3.97 6.19
CA ASP A 180 -23.06 -5.22 6.52
C ASP A 180 -21.57 -5.17 6.19
N ASN A 181 -21.14 -4.27 5.30
CA ASN A 181 -19.75 -4.07 4.91
C ASN A 181 -19.04 -2.94 5.68
N VAL A 182 -19.72 -2.26 6.61
CA VAL A 182 -19.10 -1.23 7.46
C VAL A 182 -18.12 -1.89 8.45
N PRO A 183 -16.88 -1.37 8.61
CA PRO A 183 -15.91 -1.97 9.52
C PRO A 183 -16.45 -2.16 10.94
N TYR A 184 -16.23 -3.36 11.50
CA TYR A 184 -16.62 -3.67 12.87
C TYR A 184 -15.69 -2.98 13.87
N VAL A 185 -16.25 -2.14 14.75
CA VAL A 185 -15.48 -1.38 15.76
C VAL A 185 -15.89 -1.82 17.16
N ILE A 186 -15.05 -2.61 17.82
CA ILE A 186 -15.30 -3.20 19.15
C ILE A 186 -15.23 -2.15 20.26
N GLU A 187 -14.21 -1.30 20.22
CA GLU A 187 -13.94 -0.37 21.32
C GLU A 187 -14.66 0.96 21.10
N LYS A 188 -15.32 1.44 22.16
CA LYS A 188 -15.84 2.81 22.23
C LYS A 188 -14.67 3.76 21.96
N PRO A 189 -14.73 4.66 20.96
CA PRO A 189 -13.58 5.50 20.66
C PRO A 189 -13.29 6.40 21.87
N SER A 190 -12.13 6.23 22.50
CA SER A 190 -11.75 6.90 23.76
C SER A 190 -11.74 8.43 23.68
N LYS A 191 -11.65 9.00 22.47
CA LYS A 191 -11.85 10.44 22.23
C LYS A 191 -13.31 10.91 22.38
N PHE A 192 -14.32 10.05 22.14
CA PHE A 192 -15.71 10.36 22.51
C PHE A 192 -15.87 10.43 24.04
N LEU A 193 -15.04 9.72 24.79
CA LEU A 193 -15.08 9.63 26.26
C LEU A 193 -14.30 10.72 27.00
N GLN A 194 -13.45 11.51 26.34
CA GLN A 194 -12.93 12.75 26.97
C GLN A 194 -14.01 13.84 27.10
N TYR A 195 -15.19 13.60 26.51
CA TYR A 195 -16.39 14.39 26.70
C TYR A 195 -17.34 13.75 27.72
N GLU A 196 -16.81 13.25 28.84
CA GLU A 196 -17.61 12.88 30.02
C GLU A 196 -18.41 14.08 30.58
N GLU A 197 -18.11 15.30 30.13
CA GLU A 197 -18.91 16.51 30.30
C GLU A 197 -19.54 17.00 28.97
N PHE A 198 -20.06 16.10 28.13
CA PHE A 198 -20.92 16.50 27.01
C PHE A 198 -22.22 17.05 27.57
N ASP A 199 -22.23 18.37 27.81
CA ASP A 199 -23.44 19.12 28.10
C ASP A 199 -24.31 19.12 26.83
N PHE A 200 -25.29 18.21 26.79
CA PHE A 200 -26.29 18.12 25.71
C PHE A 200 -27.04 19.45 25.52
N ASP A 201 -27.04 20.33 26.52
CA ASP A 201 -27.66 21.66 26.48
C ASP A 201 -26.67 22.76 26.00
N LYS A 202 -25.36 22.46 25.87
CA LYS A 202 -24.32 23.37 25.34
C LYS A 202 -23.37 22.68 24.34
N PRO A 203 -23.85 22.31 23.14
CA PRO A 203 -23.06 21.61 22.13
C PRO A 203 -21.86 22.40 21.55
N THR A 204 -21.57 23.63 22.01
CA THR A 204 -20.56 24.55 21.46
C THR A 204 -19.11 24.13 21.71
N THR A 205 -18.84 23.18 22.60
CA THR A 205 -17.47 22.82 23.01
C THR A 205 -16.83 21.69 22.20
N VAL A 206 -17.62 20.85 21.50
CA VAL A 206 -17.10 19.69 20.75
C VAL A 206 -16.58 20.05 19.36
N PHE A 207 -17.23 21.03 18.72
CA PHE A 207 -16.87 21.49 17.38
C PHE A 207 -16.18 22.84 17.45
N GLN A 208 -15.03 22.89 18.14
CA GLN A 208 -14.21 24.10 18.13
C GLN A 208 -13.49 24.24 16.79
N ASN A 209 -13.38 25.47 16.31
CA ASN A 209 -12.53 25.88 15.20
C ASN A 209 -12.72 25.23 13.82
N TRP A 210 -13.65 24.29 13.61
CA TRP A 210 -13.86 23.67 12.28
C TRP A 210 -14.24 24.69 11.18
N GLU A 211 -14.87 25.80 11.57
CA GLU A 211 -15.18 26.91 10.66
C GLU A 211 -13.94 27.71 10.26
N ASN A 212 -12.90 27.68 11.10
CA ASN A 212 -11.69 28.50 10.98
C ASN A 212 -10.43 27.67 10.69
N SER A 213 -10.51 26.34 10.73
CA SER A 213 -9.41 25.40 10.60
C SER A 213 -9.87 24.17 9.81
N VAL A 214 -9.27 23.97 8.64
CA VAL A 214 -9.62 22.84 7.75
C VAL A 214 -9.09 21.52 8.33
N GLU A 215 -7.93 21.54 8.98
CA GLU A 215 -7.38 20.39 9.69
C GLU A 215 -8.30 19.93 10.83
N ASP A 216 -8.85 20.87 11.61
CA ASP A 216 -9.82 20.55 12.67
C ASP A 216 -11.12 19.96 12.09
N LEU A 217 -11.60 20.49 10.95
CA LEU A 217 -12.74 19.90 10.25
C LEU A 217 -12.44 18.46 9.81
N GLY A 218 -11.26 18.21 9.23
CA GLY A 218 -10.81 16.88 8.83
C GLY A 218 -10.79 15.91 10.00
N ASN A 219 -10.09 16.28 11.07
CA ASN A 219 -9.97 15.51 12.31
C ASN A 219 -11.34 15.20 12.95
N GLN A 220 -12.26 16.16 12.95
CA GLN A 220 -13.61 15.99 13.47
C GLN A 220 -14.42 15.02 12.59
N CYS A 221 -14.38 15.18 11.27
CA CYS A 221 -15.09 14.27 10.36
C CYS A 221 -14.60 12.83 10.51
N GLU A 222 -13.28 12.62 10.61
CA GLU A 222 -12.70 11.29 10.83
C GLU A 222 -13.12 10.68 12.18
N MET A 223 -13.16 11.49 13.24
CA MET A 223 -13.68 11.06 14.54
C MET A 223 -15.15 10.66 14.45
N LEU A 224 -15.99 11.47 13.80
CA LEU A 224 -17.41 11.20 13.62
C LEU A 224 -17.64 9.94 12.77
N VAL A 225 -16.83 9.68 11.74
CA VAL A 225 -16.88 8.43 10.96
C VAL A 225 -16.64 7.22 11.86
N ARG A 226 -15.62 7.24 12.73
CA ARG A 226 -15.37 6.13 13.68
C ARG A 226 -16.53 5.95 14.65
N GLY A 227 -17.13 7.05 15.09
CA GLY A 227 -18.36 7.02 15.89
C GLY A 227 -19.51 6.36 15.14
N LEU A 228 -19.74 6.74 13.89
CA LEU A 228 -20.79 6.15 13.05
C LEU A 228 -20.57 4.66 12.82
N HIS A 229 -19.33 4.22 12.60
CA HIS A 229 -18.98 2.78 12.56
C HIS A 229 -19.38 2.09 13.86
N PHE A 230 -19.03 2.65 15.02
CA PHE A 230 -19.46 2.10 16.31
C PHE A 230 -21.00 2.02 16.42
N ALA A 231 -21.71 3.11 16.10
CA ALA A 231 -23.16 3.19 16.22
C ALA A 231 -23.90 2.21 15.30
N ILE A 232 -23.38 1.99 14.08
CA ILE A 232 -23.89 0.98 13.13
C ILE A 232 -23.75 -0.43 13.72
N ASN A 233 -22.62 -0.75 14.34
CA ASN A 233 -22.35 -2.07 14.92
C ASN A 233 -23.03 -2.32 16.27
N HIS A 234 -23.48 -1.27 16.96
CA HIS A 234 -24.07 -1.31 18.31
C HIS A 234 -25.46 -0.67 18.34
N HIS A 235 -26.23 -0.87 17.26
CA HIS A 235 -27.55 -0.27 17.09
C HIS A 235 -28.48 -0.54 18.30
N GLY A 236 -29.20 0.49 18.74
CA GLY A 236 -30.15 0.41 19.86
C GLY A 236 -29.54 0.57 21.25
N THR A 237 -28.23 0.87 21.35
CA THR A 237 -27.58 1.23 22.62
C THR A 237 -27.68 2.74 22.87
N SER A 238 -27.70 3.17 24.14
CA SER A 238 -27.73 4.59 24.50
C SER A 238 -26.46 5.33 24.04
N GLU A 239 -25.33 4.62 23.96
CA GLU A 239 -24.08 5.12 23.42
C GLU A 239 -24.17 5.37 21.92
N ALA A 240 -24.70 4.41 21.14
CA ALA A 240 -24.93 4.60 19.71
C ALA A 240 -25.86 5.80 19.47
N GLU A 241 -26.95 5.92 20.21
CA GLU A 241 -27.87 7.06 20.13
C GLU A 241 -27.17 8.40 20.45
N SER A 242 -26.27 8.41 21.42
CA SER A 242 -25.51 9.61 21.80
C SER A 242 -24.55 10.04 20.67
N VAL A 243 -23.90 9.07 20.03
CA VAL A 243 -23.05 9.34 18.85
C VAL A 243 -23.88 9.93 17.71
N ILE A 244 -25.05 9.35 17.43
CA ILE A 244 -25.93 9.85 16.36
C ILE A 244 -26.40 11.27 16.64
N LYS A 245 -26.81 11.59 17.87
CA LYS A 245 -27.16 12.97 18.26
C LYS A 245 -26.02 13.95 18.05
N CYS A 246 -24.78 13.54 18.35
CA CYS A 246 -23.59 14.36 18.11
C CYS A 246 -23.37 14.64 16.62
N VAL A 247 -23.50 13.61 15.77
CA VAL A 247 -23.42 13.75 14.31
C VAL A 247 -24.53 14.66 13.77
N GLU A 248 -25.76 14.49 14.25
CA GLU A 248 -26.90 15.33 13.85
C GLU A 248 -26.69 16.79 14.22
N ASN A 249 -26.19 17.07 15.43
CA ASN A 249 -25.83 18.43 15.85
C ASN A 249 -24.80 19.07 14.92
N PHE A 250 -23.78 18.30 14.53
CA PHE A 250 -22.78 18.76 13.56
C PHE A 250 -23.42 19.06 12.20
N ILE A 251 -24.25 18.16 11.68
CA ILE A 251 -24.95 18.33 10.39
C ILE A 251 -25.83 19.57 10.41
N GLU A 252 -26.59 19.80 11.49
CA GLU A 252 -27.44 20.97 11.65
C GLU A 252 -26.64 22.26 11.60
N ARG A 253 -25.56 22.36 12.38
CA ARG A 253 -24.67 23.53 12.41
C ARG A 253 -24.03 23.78 11.05
N PHE A 254 -23.51 22.73 10.43
CA PHE A 254 -22.93 22.81 9.10
C PHE A 254 -23.98 23.30 8.09
N HIS A 255 -25.20 22.76 8.16
CA HIS A 255 -26.30 23.15 7.30
C HIS A 255 -26.67 24.63 7.46
N VAL A 256 -26.90 25.09 8.70
CA VAL A 256 -27.19 26.50 9.02
C VAL A 256 -26.08 27.42 8.47
N ARG A 257 -24.81 27.02 8.65
CA ARG A 257 -23.68 27.78 8.13
C ARG A 257 -23.71 27.85 6.60
N THR A 258 -23.95 26.73 5.91
CA THR A 258 -24.01 26.69 4.44
C THR A 258 -25.16 27.47 3.84
N GLN A 259 -26.29 27.60 4.53
CA GLN A 259 -27.42 28.41 4.08
C GLN A 259 -27.09 29.91 4.00
N SER A 260 -26.12 30.39 4.80
CA SER A 260 -25.64 31.77 4.72
C SER A 260 -24.88 32.10 3.42
N ILE A 261 -24.59 31.10 2.60
CA ILE A 261 -23.75 31.21 1.40
C ILE A 261 -24.62 31.14 0.14
N LYS A 262 -24.62 32.23 -0.64
CA LYS A 262 -25.58 32.45 -1.74
C LYS A 262 -25.38 31.59 -3.00
N THR A 263 -24.29 30.83 -3.11
CA THR A 263 -23.96 30.08 -4.33
C THR A 263 -23.87 28.59 -4.04
N GLN A 264 -24.94 27.87 -4.38
CA GLN A 264 -25.04 26.41 -4.32
C GLN A 264 -25.41 25.86 -5.73
N PRO A 265 -24.83 24.75 -6.20
CA PRO A 265 -23.70 24.03 -5.61
C PRO A 265 -22.45 24.92 -5.53
N PHE A 266 -21.59 24.64 -4.55
CA PHE A 266 -20.44 25.50 -4.25
C PHE A 266 -19.41 25.44 -5.40
N LYS A 267 -18.97 26.62 -5.84
CA LYS A 267 -17.93 26.78 -6.87
C LYS A 267 -16.52 26.89 -6.30
N ASP A 268 -16.40 27.06 -4.98
CA ASP A 268 -15.14 27.14 -4.23
C ASP A 268 -15.42 26.64 -2.79
N ALA A 269 -14.36 26.46 -1.99
CA ALA A 269 -14.49 26.24 -0.56
C ALA A 269 -15.33 27.37 0.05
N PRO A 270 -16.43 27.03 0.75
CA PRO A 270 -17.36 28.01 1.31
C PRO A 270 -16.72 28.89 2.40
N TRP A 271 -15.62 28.46 3.01
CA TRP A 271 -14.75 29.23 3.90
C TRP A 271 -13.30 28.69 3.81
N ASN A 272 -12.30 29.52 4.10
CA ASN A 272 -10.86 29.18 4.10
C ASN A 272 -10.29 28.56 2.80
N GLY A 273 -10.33 29.36 1.72
CA GLY A 273 -10.07 29.00 0.32
C GLY A 273 -8.68 28.49 -0.11
N LYS A 274 -8.06 27.54 0.61
CA LYS A 274 -6.86 26.84 0.10
C LYS A 274 -6.93 25.32 0.16
N GLU A 275 -7.60 24.74 1.15
CA GLU A 275 -7.57 23.29 1.37
C GLU A 275 -8.96 22.68 1.19
N ARG A 276 -9.27 22.31 -0.06
CA ARG A 276 -10.60 21.84 -0.49
C ARG A 276 -10.84 20.34 -0.23
N HIS A 277 -9.80 19.60 0.14
CA HIS A 277 -9.85 18.14 0.24
C HIS A 277 -10.85 17.66 1.30
N HIS A 278 -10.75 18.16 2.53
CA HIS A 278 -11.64 17.73 3.62
C HIS A 278 -13.12 18.03 3.34
N LEU A 279 -13.41 19.17 2.71
CA LEU A 279 -14.78 19.53 2.31
C LEU A 279 -15.30 18.71 1.12
N SER A 280 -14.41 18.27 0.22
CA SER A 280 -14.80 17.51 -0.98
C SER A 280 -14.83 16.00 -0.76
N VAL A 281 -14.05 15.48 0.20
CA VAL A 281 -13.83 14.05 0.39
C VAL A 281 -14.23 13.63 1.81
N THR A 282 -13.52 14.11 2.84
CA THR A 282 -13.71 13.64 4.23
C THR A 282 -15.12 13.90 4.76
N LEU A 283 -15.66 15.11 4.54
CA LEU A 283 -16.99 15.49 4.99
C LEU A 283 -18.10 14.72 4.26
N PRO A 284 -18.15 14.66 2.91
CA PRO A 284 -19.12 13.81 2.21
C PRO A 284 -19.05 12.33 2.61
N TYR A 285 -17.86 11.82 2.91
CA TYR A 285 -17.68 10.46 3.41
C TYR A 285 -18.31 10.25 4.81
N MET A 286 -18.19 11.22 5.72
CA MET A 286 -18.89 11.22 7.00
C MET A 286 -20.42 11.26 6.82
N LEU A 287 -20.91 12.17 5.97
CA LEU A 287 -22.35 12.30 5.67
C LEU A 287 -22.91 11.02 5.04
N ALA A 288 -22.14 10.34 4.20
CA ALA A 288 -22.53 9.07 3.59
C ALA A 288 -22.75 7.97 4.64
N HIS A 289 -21.84 7.82 5.61
CA HIS A 289 -22.03 6.88 6.72
C HIS A 289 -23.26 7.19 7.56
N TYR A 290 -23.54 8.47 7.80
CA TYR A 290 -24.75 8.88 8.50
C TYR A 290 -26.02 8.50 7.72
N ILE A 291 -26.02 8.60 6.39
CA ILE A 291 -27.16 8.16 5.56
C ILE A 291 -27.40 6.64 5.68
N ILE A 292 -26.34 5.84 5.76
CA ILE A 292 -26.37 4.36 5.83
C ILE A 292 -26.90 3.86 7.18
N TYR A 293 -26.77 4.66 8.24
CA TYR A 293 -27.39 4.35 9.54
C TYR A 293 -28.90 4.09 9.38
N ASP A 294 -29.48 3.25 10.24
CA ASP A 294 -30.86 2.76 10.11
C ASP A 294 -31.91 3.85 10.26
N THR A 295 -31.78 4.67 11.31
CA THR A 295 -32.78 5.68 11.70
C THR A 295 -32.26 7.13 11.73
N PRO A 296 -31.62 7.65 10.66
CA PRO A 296 -31.12 9.02 10.60
C PRO A 296 -32.28 10.00 10.43
N THR A 297 -32.44 10.93 11.38
CA THR A 297 -33.51 11.93 11.34
C THR A 297 -33.22 13.05 10.33
N MET A 298 -31.95 13.30 10.02
CA MET A 298 -31.48 14.35 9.10
C MET A 298 -31.01 13.81 7.74
N ARG A 299 -31.47 12.62 7.34
CA ARG A 299 -31.01 11.91 6.14
C ARG A 299 -31.07 12.77 4.87
N GLU A 300 -32.18 13.47 4.66
CA GLU A 300 -32.35 14.34 3.49
C GLU A 300 -31.42 15.55 3.52
N THR A 301 -31.22 16.15 4.70
CA THR A 301 -30.29 17.28 4.89
C THR A 301 -28.86 16.86 4.56
N ALA A 302 -28.42 15.70 5.05
CA ALA A 302 -27.11 15.15 4.72
C ALA A 302 -26.95 14.92 3.21
N ALA A 303 -27.96 14.34 2.55
CA ALA A 303 -27.94 14.14 1.09
C ALA A 303 -27.88 15.47 0.32
N ASN A 304 -28.63 16.49 0.72
CA ASN A 304 -28.58 17.81 0.11
C ASN A 304 -27.19 18.46 0.27
N LEU A 305 -26.58 18.34 1.46
CA LEU A 305 -25.23 18.83 1.71
C LEU A 305 -24.20 18.16 0.79
N ILE A 306 -24.26 16.83 0.62
CA ILE A 306 -23.39 16.09 -0.30
C ILE A 306 -23.54 16.65 -1.73
N LEU A 307 -24.76 16.82 -2.24
CA LEU A 307 -25.00 17.30 -3.61
C LEU A 307 -24.62 18.79 -3.79
N ASN A 308 -24.62 19.58 -2.71
CA ASN A 308 -24.13 20.96 -2.73
C ASN A 308 -22.61 21.05 -2.81
N LEU A 309 -21.90 20.09 -2.20
CA LEU A 309 -20.43 19.99 -2.23
C LEU A 309 -19.95 19.36 -3.55
N ILE A 310 -20.58 18.25 -3.94
CA ILE A 310 -20.23 17.41 -5.08
C ILE A 310 -21.31 17.55 -6.16
N SER A 311 -21.03 18.38 -7.17
CA SER A 311 -21.95 18.59 -8.29
C SER A 311 -22.02 17.40 -9.27
N SER A 312 -20.93 16.64 -9.38
CA SER A 312 -20.85 15.40 -10.17
C SER A 312 -19.65 14.58 -9.69
N PRO A 313 -19.53 13.29 -10.07
CA PRO A 313 -18.34 12.49 -9.79
C PRO A 313 -17.02 13.04 -10.34
N LYS A 314 -17.06 14.02 -11.27
CA LYS A 314 -15.89 14.72 -11.79
C LYS A 314 -15.61 16.03 -11.05
N LYS A 315 -16.56 16.58 -10.27
CA LYS A 315 -16.48 17.98 -9.84
C LYS A 315 -17.03 18.23 -8.44
N SER A 316 -16.16 18.75 -7.57
CA SER A 316 -16.48 19.23 -6.22
C SER A 316 -15.82 20.59 -5.99
N LEU A 317 -16.55 21.56 -5.43
CA LEU A 317 -16.03 22.90 -5.09
C LEU A 317 -15.22 23.58 -6.20
N GLY A 318 -15.68 23.45 -7.44
CA GLY A 318 -15.01 24.00 -8.63
C GLY A 318 -13.72 23.28 -9.06
N VAL A 319 -13.28 22.24 -8.35
CA VAL A 319 -12.13 21.40 -8.69
C VAL A 319 -12.59 20.21 -9.54
N GLU A 320 -11.82 19.88 -10.57
CA GLU A 320 -12.01 18.66 -11.35
C GLU A 320 -11.20 17.49 -10.75
N TYR A 321 -11.84 16.33 -10.67
CA TYR A 321 -11.28 15.06 -10.23
C TYR A 321 -11.18 14.13 -11.44
N GLU A 322 -10.09 13.35 -11.51
CA GLU A 322 -9.83 12.43 -12.62
C GLU A 322 -9.46 11.04 -12.13
N ASP A 323 -9.75 10.04 -12.96
CA ASP A 323 -9.43 8.62 -12.72
C ASP A 323 -9.87 8.15 -11.33
N ILE A 324 -8.91 7.67 -10.53
CA ILE A 324 -9.13 7.12 -9.19
C ILE A 324 -9.60 8.20 -8.20
N ASP A 325 -9.23 9.46 -8.42
CA ASP A 325 -9.66 10.55 -7.53
C ASP A 325 -11.19 10.75 -7.62
N MET A 326 -11.82 10.40 -8.75
CA MET A 326 -13.28 10.44 -8.90
C MET A 326 -13.98 9.46 -7.96
N LEU A 327 -13.34 8.33 -7.63
CA LEU A 327 -13.92 7.29 -6.77
C LEU A 327 -14.20 7.81 -5.36
N GLN A 328 -13.37 8.74 -4.88
CA GLN A 328 -13.46 9.32 -3.54
C GLN A 328 -14.77 10.09 -3.32
N ILE A 329 -15.36 10.63 -4.38
CA ILE A 329 -16.56 11.47 -4.32
C ILE A 329 -17.78 10.84 -5.00
N ALA A 330 -17.57 9.84 -5.86
CA ALA A 330 -18.65 9.15 -6.57
C ALA A 330 -19.57 8.35 -5.63
N GLY A 331 -19.01 7.70 -4.60
CA GLY A 331 -19.78 6.91 -3.61
C GLY A 331 -20.78 7.77 -2.83
N PRO A 332 -20.33 8.80 -2.09
CA PRO A 332 -21.24 9.72 -1.41
C PRO A 332 -22.28 10.34 -2.35
N TRP A 333 -21.86 10.74 -3.56
CA TRP A 333 -22.74 11.37 -4.54
C TRP A 333 -23.88 10.46 -5.02
N ILE A 334 -23.60 9.19 -5.35
CA ILE A 334 -24.64 8.25 -5.80
C ILE A 334 -25.61 7.91 -4.67
N LEU A 335 -25.10 7.79 -3.44
CA LEU A 335 -25.91 7.55 -2.25
C LEU A 335 -26.86 8.73 -1.95
N ALA A 336 -26.39 9.96 -2.12
CA ALA A 336 -27.25 11.13 -1.98
C ALA A 336 -28.37 11.14 -3.03
N HIS A 337 -28.07 10.78 -4.29
CA HIS A 337 -29.08 10.62 -5.34
C HIS A 337 -30.09 9.50 -5.04
N TYR A 338 -29.67 8.41 -4.40
CA TYR A 338 -30.56 7.37 -3.88
C TYR A 338 -31.56 7.95 -2.89
N VAL A 339 -31.10 8.68 -1.86
CA VAL A 339 -31.98 9.33 -0.86
C VAL A 339 -32.93 10.34 -1.50
N LYS A 340 -32.48 11.09 -2.50
CA LYS A 340 -33.31 12.09 -3.20
C LYS A 340 -34.23 11.50 -4.29
N ASN A 341 -34.37 10.17 -4.36
CA ASN A 341 -35.20 9.49 -5.37
C ASN A 341 -34.85 9.91 -6.81
N SER A 342 -33.57 10.18 -7.08
CA SER A 342 -33.07 10.65 -8.38
C SER A 342 -31.96 9.75 -8.95
N LEU A 343 -31.87 8.52 -8.43
CA LEU A 343 -30.86 7.53 -8.80
C LEU A 343 -30.84 7.21 -10.28
N GLU A 344 -32.00 7.11 -10.93
CA GLU A 344 -32.13 6.79 -12.36
C GLU A 344 -31.37 7.81 -13.24
N LYS A 345 -31.41 9.09 -12.87
CA LYS A 345 -30.63 10.13 -13.56
C LYS A 345 -29.14 9.99 -13.26
N ALA A 346 -28.80 9.70 -12.00
CA ALA A 346 -27.43 9.65 -11.53
C ALA A 346 -26.62 8.48 -12.13
N VAL A 347 -27.21 7.28 -12.21
CA VAL A 347 -26.55 6.10 -12.82
C VAL A 347 -26.29 6.27 -14.32
N ASN A 348 -27.06 7.15 -14.96
CA ASN A 348 -26.89 7.49 -16.37
C ASN A 348 -25.91 8.64 -16.61
N ASP A 349 -25.40 9.29 -15.57
CA ASP A 349 -24.42 10.36 -15.69
C ASP A 349 -23.10 9.84 -16.31
N PRO A 350 -22.56 10.49 -17.36
CA PRO A 350 -21.32 10.08 -18.00
C PRO A 350 -20.11 10.04 -17.05
N ASN A 351 -20.05 10.94 -16.07
CA ASN A 351 -18.95 10.99 -15.10
C ASN A 351 -19.08 9.87 -14.07
N TYR A 352 -20.31 9.47 -13.72
CA TYR A 352 -20.51 8.27 -12.90
C TYR A 352 -20.03 7.02 -13.62
N LYS A 353 -20.40 6.84 -14.89
CA LYS A 353 -19.89 5.74 -15.72
C LYS A 353 -18.36 5.77 -15.86
N LYS A 354 -17.77 6.96 -15.96
CA LYS A 354 -16.30 7.13 -15.96
C LYS A 354 -15.68 6.70 -14.62
N ALA A 355 -16.30 7.04 -13.49
CA ALA A 355 -15.87 6.58 -12.18
C ALA A 355 -15.93 5.05 -12.06
N LEU A 356 -17.04 4.41 -12.47
CA LEU A 356 -17.14 2.94 -12.49
C LEU A 356 -16.06 2.28 -13.38
N LYS A 357 -15.75 2.88 -14.53
CA LYS A 357 -14.65 2.41 -15.38
C LYS A 357 -13.27 2.55 -14.71
N ALA A 358 -13.07 3.59 -13.88
CA ALA A 358 -11.85 3.72 -13.09
C ALA A 358 -11.78 2.66 -11.98
N LEU A 359 -12.93 2.38 -11.34
CA LEU A 359 -13.05 1.32 -10.33
C LEU A 359 -12.75 -0.06 -10.90
N ALA A 360 -13.13 -0.32 -12.15
CA ALA A 360 -12.86 -1.59 -12.83
C ALA A 360 -11.36 -1.98 -12.91
N MET A 361 -10.45 -1.01 -12.70
CA MET A 361 -9.00 -1.21 -12.64
C MET A 361 -8.42 -2.04 -13.80
N HIS A 362 -8.99 -1.92 -15.00
CA HIS A 362 -8.52 -2.69 -16.15
C HIS A 362 -7.00 -2.57 -16.36
N HIS A 363 -6.36 -3.73 -16.52
CA HIS A 363 -4.91 -3.82 -16.69
C HIS A 363 -4.42 -2.93 -17.83
N LYS A 364 -3.37 -2.16 -17.56
CA LYS A 364 -2.74 -1.31 -18.55
C LYS A 364 -1.87 -2.15 -19.48
N LYS A 365 -2.15 -2.07 -20.78
CA LYS A 365 -1.33 -2.76 -21.80
C LYS A 365 0.04 -2.11 -22.04
N LYS A 366 0.23 -0.85 -21.63
CA LYS A 366 1.47 -0.10 -21.85
C LYS A 366 2.28 -0.05 -20.55
N ARG A 367 3.56 -0.45 -20.59
CA ARG A 367 4.47 -0.48 -19.40
C ARG A 367 4.52 0.83 -18.63
N ARG A 368 4.50 1.94 -19.37
CA ARG A 368 4.74 3.29 -18.86
C ARG A 368 3.44 4.05 -18.67
N SER A 369 2.43 3.39 -18.13
CA SER A 369 1.12 3.98 -17.94
C SER A 369 0.69 3.84 -16.48
N PRO A 370 0.21 4.91 -15.84
CA PRO A 370 -0.39 4.83 -14.51
C PRO A 370 -1.55 3.84 -14.47
N GLY A 371 -1.73 3.13 -13.36
CA GLY A 371 -2.82 2.19 -13.12
C GLY A 371 -2.33 0.79 -12.71
N ALA A 372 -3.26 -0.17 -12.75
CA ALA A 372 -3.00 -1.57 -12.43
C ALA A 372 -2.40 -2.31 -13.64
N HIS A 373 -1.48 -3.23 -13.38
CA HIS A 373 -0.80 -4.06 -14.37
C HIS A 373 -1.05 -5.54 -14.11
N LYS A 374 -0.82 -6.38 -15.13
CA LYS A 374 -1.19 -7.81 -15.06
C LYS A 374 -0.47 -8.62 -13.99
N ASP A 375 0.70 -8.16 -13.54
CA ASP A 375 1.50 -8.80 -12.48
C ASP A 375 1.12 -8.33 -11.07
N GLY A 376 0.05 -7.53 -10.94
CA GLY A 376 -0.38 -6.94 -9.67
C GLY A 376 0.32 -5.62 -9.32
N SER A 377 1.27 -5.15 -10.15
CA SER A 377 1.88 -3.84 -9.95
C SER A 377 0.86 -2.71 -10.11
N PHE A 378 0.99 -1.65 -9.30
CA PHE A 378 0.14 -0.47 -9.40
C PHE A 378 0.96 0.83 -9.41
N TYR A 379 0.82 1.61 -10.48
CA TYR A 379 1.57 2.85 -10.68
C TYR A 379 0.69 4.09 -10.51
N SER A 380 1.15 5.06 -9.72
CA SER A 380 0.54 6.39 -9.65
C SER A 380 0.86 7.23 -10.90
N ARG A 381 0.26 8.42 -11.01
CA ARG A 381 0.50 9.36 -12.13
C ARG A 381 1.97 9.70 -12.33
N ASN A 382 2.77 9.68 -11.27
CA ASN A 382 4.20 9.99 -11.30
C ASN A 382 5.10 8.77 -11.60
N MET A 383 4.51 7.63 -12.00
CA MET A 383 5.21 6.36 -12.23
C MET A 383 5.94 5.85 -10.98
N CYS A 384 5.32 6.05 -9.81
CA CYS A 384 5.74 5.47 -8.54
C CYS A 384 4.88 4.26 -8.22
N LEU A 385 5.44 3.24 -7.57
CA LEU A 385 4.63 2.23 -6.89
C LEU A 385 3.83 2.92 -5.78
N SER A 386 2.52 2.70 -5.74
CA SER A 386 1.67 3.38 -4.78
C SER A 386 0.43 2.57 -4.44
N PHE A 387 0.64 1.50 -3.68
CA PHE A 387 -0.41 0.61 -3.18
C PHE A 387 -1.29 1.30 -2.13
N GLY A 388 -0.86 2.42 -1.53
CA GLY A 388 -1.71 3.23 -0.65
C GLY A 388 -2.98 3.77 -1.33
N TYR A 389 -2.92 4.04 -2.65
CA TYR A 389 -4.14 4.38 -3.40
C TYR A 389 -5.12 3.21 -3.45
N LEU A 390 -4.64 1.97 -3.43
CA LEU A 390 -5.54 0.83 -3.46
C LEU A 390 -6.29 0.64 -2.15
N ASP A 391 -5.64 0.90 -1.01
CA ASP A 391 -6.31 0.92 0.28
C ASP A 391 -7.36 2.03 0.35
N LEU A 392 -7.03 3.19 -0.24
CA LEU A 392 -7.98 4.30 -0.38
C LEU A 392 -9.16 3.94 -1.28
N ILE A 393 -8.92 3.28 -2.42
CA ILE A 393 -9.98 2.77 -3.30
C ILE A 393 -10.87 1.83 -2.50
N ASN A 394 -10.32 0.79 -1.87
CA ASN A 394 -11.09 -0.17 -1.08
C ASN A 394 -11.97 0.51 -0.03
N LYS A 395 -11.41 1.48 0.71
CA LYS A 395 -12.15 2.22 1.76
C LYS A 395 -13.27 3.09 1.18
N LEU A 396 -13.02 3.81 0.09
CA LEU A 396 -13.95 4.83 -0.43
C LEU A 396 -14.91 4.30 -1.50
N SER A 397 -14.55 3.20 -2.16
CA SER A 397 -15.36 2.58 -3.22
C SER A 397 -16.16 1.36 -2.73
N SER A 398 -16.06 0.98 -1.46
CA SER A 398 -16.87 -0.09 -0.86
C SER A 398 -18.35 0.07 -1.23
N TYR A 399 -18.88 1.29 -1.08
CA TYR A 399 -20.24 1.63 -1.51
C TYR A 399 -20.46 1.31 -2.99
N LEU A 400 -19.58 1.80 -3.87
CA LEU A 400 -19.72 1.65 -5.32
C LEU A 400 -19.73 0.18 -5.77
N ILE A 401 -18.95 -0.66 -5.08
CA ILE A 401 -18.91 -2.12 -5.32
C ILE A 401 -20.25 -2.75 -4.93
N ASP A 402 -20.84 -2.33 -3.82
CA ASP A 402 -22.16 -2.80 -3.38
C ASP A 402 -23.30 -2.28 -4.26
N PHE A 403 -23.13 -1.10 -4.87
CA PHE A 403 -24.08 -0.49 -5.80
C PHE A 403 -24.13 -1.21 -7.16
N ASP A 404 -23.05 -1.84 -7.64
CA ASP A 404 -23.04 -2.46 -8.97
C ASP A 404 -22.66 -3.95 -8.94
N LYS A 405 -23.62 -4.80 -9.34
CA LYS A 405 -23.44 -6.25 -9.41
C LYS A 405 -22.31 -6.66 -10.36
N ASP A 406 -21.95 -5.81 -11.32
CA ASP A 406 -20.83 -6.07 -12.23
C ASP A 406 -19.47 -6.04 -11.48
N PHE A 407 -19.42 -5.46 -10.28
CA PHE A 407 -18.25 -5.48 -9.39
C PHE A 407 -18.37 -6.50 -8.25
N GLN A 408 -19.43 -7.32 -8.22
CA GLN A 408 -19.60 -8.41 -7.27
C GLN A 408 -19.12 -9.74 -7.90
N GLY A 409 -18.42 -10.57 -7.13
CA GLY A 409 -17.96 -11.90 -7.58
C GLY A 409 -16.56 -11.94 -8.22
N GLU A 410 -16.34 -12.90 -9.14
CA GLU A 410 -15.02 -13.28 -9.68
C GLU A 410 -14.34 -12.22 -10.56
N ASN A 411 -15.09 -11.24 -11.08
CA ASN A 411 -14.52 -10.16 -11.88
C ASN A 411 -14.37 -8.86 -11.08
N SER A 412 -14.51 -8.91 -9.75
CA SER A 412 -14.42 -7.73 -8.90
C SER A 412 -13.02 -7.11 -8.96
N PRO A 413 -12.89 -5.78 -9.07
CA PRO A 413 -11.63 -5.05 -8.88
C PRO A 413 -10.96 -5.37 -7.54
N MET A 414 -11.75 -5.79 -6.55
CA MET A 414 -11.24 -6.25 -5.26
C MET A 414 -10.43 -7.53 -5.38
N GLN A 415 -10.69 -8.40 -6.35
CA GLN A 415 -9.87 -9.61 -6.54
C GLN A 415 -8.46 -9.27 -7.02
N GLN A 416 -8.33 -8.30 -7.94
CA GLN A 416 -7.02 -7.81 -8.38
C GLN A 416 -6.28 -7.16 -7.23
N LEU A 417 -6.99 -6.37 -6.42
CA LEU A 417 -6.44 -5.78 -5.20
C LEU A 417 -5.96 -6.86 -4.21
N VAL A 418 -6.79 -7.85 -3.92
CA VAL A 418 -6.44 -8.95 -3.01
C VAL A 418 -5.25 -9.74 -3.55
N ALA A 419 -5.18 -9.99 -4.86
CA ALA A 419 -4.04 -10.66 -5.48
C ALA A 419 -2.73 -9.86 -5.28
N ALA A 420 -2.75 -8.55 -5.53
CA ALA A 420 -1.60 -7.69 -5.26
C ALA A 420 -1.24 -7.65 -3.76
N ARG A 421 -2.24 -7.55 -2.87
CA ARG A 421 -2.05 -7.53 -1.42
C ARG A 421 -1.45 -8.83 -0.89
N LYS A 422 -1.83 -9.99 -1.45
CA LYS A 422 -1.23 -11.29 -1.09
C LYS A 422 0.26 -11.38 -1.41
N ILE A 423 0.74 -10.57 -2.35
CA ILE A 423 2.18 -10.46 -2.67
C ILE A 423 2.87 -9.50 -1.69
N ILE A 424 2.30 -8.32 -1.41
CA ILE A 424 2.98 -7.25 -0.66
C ILE A 424 2.75 -7.25 0.87
N LEU A 425 1.68 -7.88 1.39
CA LEU A 425 1.35 -7.90 2.83
C LEU A 425 1.65 -9.25 3.50
N HIS A 426 2.13 -9.22 4.74
CA HIS A 426 2.44 -10.44 5.50
C HIS A 426 1.20 -10.89 6.27
N PRO A 427 1.00 -12.20 6.53
CA PRO A 427 -0.09 -12.64 7.41
C PRO A 427 0.12 -12.24 8.88
N THR A 428 1.37 -12.10 9.33
CA THR A 428 1.70 -11.86 10.75
C THR A 428 2.65 -10.70 11.03
N VAL A 429 3.46 -10.23 10.07
CA VAL A 429 4.52 -9.22 10.28
C VAL A 429 4.04 -7.90 9.68
N PRO A 430 3.65 -6.90 10.48
CA PRO A 430 2.97 -5.69 10.00
C PRO A 430 3.95 -4.63 9.47
N LEU A 431 4.96 -5.05 8.71
CA LEU A 431 6.00 -4.18 8.14
C LEU A 431 6.09 -4.43 6.63
N GLY A 432 6.16 -3.38 5.83
CA GLY A 432 6.26 -3.45 4.38
C GLY A 432 7.68 -3.19 3.86
N ASN A 433 7.74 -2.70 2.62
CA ASN A 433 8.93 -2.04 2.06
C ASN A 433 8.65 -0.54 1.97
N TYR A 434 9.66 0.29 2.24
CA TYR A 434 9.54 1.73 2.03
C TYR A 434 9.23 2.06 0.56
N GLY A 435 8.30 2.98 0.34
CA GLY A 435 7.92 3.40 -1.01
C GLY A 435 6.96 2.48 -1.74
N LEU A 436 6.27 1.59 -1.02
CA LEU A 436 5.08 0.88 -1.53
C LEU A 436 3.79 1.65 -1.26
N PHE A 437 3.63 2.22 -0.06
CA PHE A 437 2.36 2.82 0.38
C PHE A 437 2.33 4.35 0.34
N GLY A 438 3.48 5.01 0.21
CA GLY A 438 3.56 6.47 0.17
C GLY A 438 4.96 6.97 0.47
N ARG A 439 5.08 8.30 0.58
CA ARG A 439 6.32 9.03 0.91
C ARG A 439 6.67 9.02 2.38
N GLU A 440 5.71 8.68 3.23
CA GLU A 440 5.80 8.75 4.68
C GLU A 440 6.96 7.92 5.24
N LYS A 441 7.44 8.34 6.42
CA LYS A 441 8.49 7.64 7.19
C LYS A 441 7.93 6.47 7.99
N ASP A 442 6.94 5.79 7.42
CA ASP A 442 6.26 4.68 8.05
C ASP A 442 6.38 3.44 7.16
N ILE A 443 6.93 2.38 7.75
CA ILE A 443 7.03 1.08 7.11
C ILE A 443 5.89 0.17 7.55
N THR A 444 5.10 0.57 8.56
CA THR A 444 4.02 -0.26 9.07
C THR A 444 2.91 -0.42 8.03
N CYS A 445 2.31 -1.60 8.00
CA CYS A 445 1.21 -1.90 7.09
C CYS A 445 0.26 -2.94 7.72
N GLU A 446 -0.95 -3.02 7.17
CA GLU A 446 -1.91 -4.06 7.56
C GLU A 446 -1.34 -5.47 7.30
N SER A 447 -1.74 -6.44 8.13
CA SER A 447 -1.51 -7.85 7.83
C SER A 447 -2.66 -8.42 7.00
N LEU A 448 -2.39 -9.44 6.18
CA LEU A 448 -3.40 -10.12 5.37
C LEU A 448 -3.28 -11.65 5.52
N ALA A 449 -4.31 -12.25 6.11
CA ALA A 449 -4.42 -13.71 6.18
C ALA A 449 -4.52 -14.34 4.77
N GLY A 450 -3.95 -15.54 4.61
CA GLY A 450 -4.02 -16.28 3.35
C GLY A 450 -3.03 -15.83 2.27
N ALA A 451 -2.04 -14.99 2.60
CA ALA A 451 -0.85 -14.82 1.78
C ALA A 451 0.01 -16.09 1.85
N GLU A 452 0.42 -16.59 0.69
CA GLU A 452 1.18 -17.83 0.59
C GLU A 452 2.67 -17.59 0.83
N MET A 453 3.29 -18.43 1.67
CA MET A 453 4.70 -18.32 2.05
C MET A 453 5.66 -18.60 0.87
N GLY A 454 6.91 -18.16 1.03
CA GLY A 454 7.99 -18.35 0.07
C GLY A 454 8.28 -17.08 -0.74
N ALA A 455 8.93 -17.24 -1.90
CA ALA A 455 9.26 -16.13 -2.78
C ALA A 455 8.01 -15.67 -3.55
N ARG A 456 7.80 -14.36 -3.68
CA ARG A 456 6.72 -13.75 -4.46
C ARG A 456 7.26 -12.55 -5.22
N VAL A 457 6.80 -12.39 -6.46
CA VAL A 457 7.35 -11.39 -7.39
C VAL A 457 6.27 -10.60 -8.11
N MET A 458 6.59 -9.35 -8.45
CA MET A 458 5.90 -8.56 -9.46
C MET A 458 6.93 -8.11 -10.52
N PRO A 459 7.10 -8.90 -11.60
CA PRO A 459 8.11 -8.64 -12.62
C PRO A 459 8.09 -7.23 -13.17
N PHE A 460 6.91 -6.63 -13.36
CA PHE A 460 6.79 -5.35 -14.03
C PHE A 460 7.30 -4.17 -13.21
N SER A 461 7.16 -4.26 -11.90
CA SER A 461 7.73 -3.28 -10.97
C SER A 461 9.10 -3.66 -10.43
N GLY A 462 9.59 -4.87 -10.72
CA GLY A 462 10.81 -5.39 -10.12
C GLY A 462 10.68 -5.63 -8.62
N TYR A 463 9.45 -5.87 -8.12
CA TYR A 463 9.24 -6.14 -6.71
C TYR A 463 9.52 -7.61 -6.40
N PHE A 464 10.37 -7.84 -5.42
CA PHE A 464 10.69 -9.16 -4.89
C PHE A 464 10.35 -9.18 -3.41
N ARG A 465 9.72 -10.26 -2.99
CA ARG A 465 9.45 -10.53 -1.59
C ARG A 465 9.68 -11.98 -1.28
N TYR A 466 10.10 -12.22 -0.06
CA TYR A 466 10.32 -13.55 0.44
C TYR A 466 9.94 -13.58 1.92
N PHE A 467 9.06 -14.49 2.31
CA PHE A 467 8.60 -14.55 3.69
C PHE A 467 8.22 -15.95 4.16
N THR A 468 8.35 -16.14 5.47
CA THR A 468 8.01 -17.36 6.21
C THR A 468 7.00 -17.00 7.31
N PRO A 469 6.50 -17.94 8.13
CA PRO A 469 5.57 -17.59 9.20
C PRO A 469 6.05 -16.50 10.18
N THR A 470 7.37 -16.32 10.34
CA THR A 470 7.96 -15.46 11.38
C THR A 470 8.78 -14.28 10.86
N LEU A 471 9.10 -14.24 9.57
CA LEU A 471 9.98 -13.22 8.99
C LEU A 471 9.56 -12.83 7.58
N GLN A 472 10.02 -11.66 7.16
CA GLN A 472 9.98 -11.27 5.76
C GLN A 472 11.23 -10.48 5.36
N PHE A 473 11.59 -10.65 4.09
CA PHE A 473 12.50 -9.82 3.35
C PHE A 473 11.77 -9.30 2.11
N SER A 474 11.96 -8.03 1.78
CA SER A 474 11.39 -7.46 0.57
C SER A 474 12.36 -6.47 -0.04
N MET A 475 12.30 -6.36 -1.36
CA MET A 475 13.11 -5.42 -2.09
C MET A 475 12.39 -4.97 -3.36
N ARG A 476 12.46 -3.67 -3.63
CA ARG A 476 12.08 -3.11 -4.92
C ARG A 476 13.31 -2.90 -5.77
N ALA A 477 13.44 -3.67 -6.85
CA ALA A 477 14.49 -3.45 -7.82
C ALA A 477 14.34 -2.09 -8.51
N GLN A 478 15.45 -1.50 -8.94
CA GLN A 478 15.43 -0.28 -9.72
C GLN A 478 15.11 -0.59 -11.17
N THR A 479 14.19 0.15 -11.74
CA THR A 479 13.80 0.06 -13.15
C THR A 479 13.84 1.45 -13.77
N SER A 480 14.19 1.55 -15.05
CA SER A 480 14.35 2.85 -15.73
C SER A 480 13.02 3.58 -15.98
N HIS A 481 11.90 2.86 -16.00
CA HIS A 481 10.57 3.43 -16.23
C HIS A 481 9.87 3.92 -14.98
N LEU A 482 10.27 3.46 -13.79
CA LEU A 482 9.71 3.87 -12.51
C LEU A 482 10.59 4.91 -11.82
N ALA A 483 9.95 5.73 -11.00
CA ALA A 483 10.67 6.59 -10.08
C ALA A 483 11.30 5.73 -8.97
N PHE A 484 12.57 5.98 -8.66
CA PHE A 484 13.22 5.38 -7.48
C PHE A 484 12.79 6.09 -6.19
N TYR A 485 12.32 7.33 -6.28
CA TYR A 485 11.85 8.10 -5.13
C TYR A 485 10.86 9.18 -5.56
N GLU A 486 9.87 9.42 -4.72
CA GLU A 486 8.99 10.58 -4.84
C GLU A 486 9.22 11.47 -3.61
N ALA A 487 9.55 12.72 -3.84
CA ALA A 487 9.88 13.68 -2.80
C ALA A 487 8.83 14.79 -2.75
N ASP A 488 8.51 15.25 -1.54
CA ASP A 488 7.78 16.50 -1.31
C ASP A 488 8.46 17.33 -0.22
N LYS A 489 7.92 18.52 0.07
CA LYS A 489 8.53 19.47 1.02
C LYS A 489 8.66 18.90 2.44
N ASN A 490 7.83 17.93 2.80
CA ASN A 490 7.77 17.36 4.14
C ASN A 490 8.58 16.06 4.22
N THR A 491 8.73 15.34 3.10
CA THR A 491 9.48 14.08 3.06
C THR A 491 10.37 14.00 1.82
N ASN A 492 11.63 14.41 2.00
CA ASN A 492 12.64 14.45 0.95
C ASN A 492 13.96 13.73 1.32
N ASP A 493 13.98 12.95 2.40
CA ASP A 493 15.16 12.29 2.94
C ASP A 493 15.05 10.75 2.99
N MET A 494 13.99 10.18 2.40
CA MET A 494 13.72 8.73 2.46
C MET A 494 14.20 7.95 1.24
N ALA A 495 14.88 8.60 0.30
CA ALA A 495 15.34 7.97 -0.94
C ALA A 495 16.24 6.73 -0.69
N GLN A 496 17.15 6.80 0.29
CA GLN A 496 18.02 5.67 0.62
C GLN A 496 17.23 4.47 1.15
N TYR A 497 16.18 4.71 1.94
CA TYR A 497 15.29 3.65 2.41
C TYR A 497 14.53 2.96 1.28
N TRP A 498 14.04 3.73 0.30
CA TRP A 498 13.31 3.19 -0.85
C TRP A 498 14.16 2.33 -1.78
N VAL A 499 15.49 2.53 -1.77
CA VAL A 499 16.39 1.89 -2.74
C VAL A 499 17.33 0.88 -2.11
N GLN A 500 17.90 1.18 -0.94
CA GLN A 500 19.02 0.47 -0.34
C GLN A 500 18.66 -0.29 0.95
N TYR A 501 17.41 -0.27 1.41
CA TYR A 501 17.00 -1.02 2.60
C TYR A 501 17.05 -2.53 2.33
N ARG A 502 17.84 -3.29 3.11
CA ARG A 502 18.05 -4.74 2.97
C ARG A 502 17.80 -5.51 4.28
N THR A 503 16.91 -5.00 5.13
CA THR A 503 16.64 -5.59 6.44
C THR A 503 15.70 -6.79 6.36
N ILE A 504 15.87 -7.74 7.27
CA ILE A 504 14.91 -8.82 7.55
C ILE A 504 14.01 -8.36 8.71
N ASN A 505 12.71 -8.32 8.44
CA ASN A 505 11.71 -7.87 9.40
C ASN A 505 11.01 -9.07 10.06
N ARG A 506 10.87 -9.02 11.37
CA ARG A 506 10.10 -9.93 12.23
C ARG A 506 8.96 -9.17 12.90
N PHE A 507 8.04 -9.88 13.54
CA PHE A 507 6.90 -9.27 14.23
C PHE A 507 7.32 -8.22 15.28
N ASP A 508 8.47 -8.42 15.92
CA ASP A 508 9.04 -7.56 16.96
C ASP A 508 10.06 -6.54 16.43
N SER A 509 10.24 -6.45 15.11
CA SER A 509 11.16 -5.47 14.51
C SER A 509 10.65 -4.05 14.69
N SER A 510 11.56 -3.11 14.98
CA SER A 510 11.23 -1.69 15.10
C SER A 510 10.86 -1.10 13.74
N SER A 511 9.84 -0.25 13.73
CA SER A 511 9.44 0.58 12.58
C SER A 511 10.29 1.85 12.45
N ASP A 512 11.14 2.17 13.42
CA ASP A 512 11.86 3.43 13.46
C ASP A 512 12.97 3.51 12.40
N THR A 513 13.02 4.63 11.70
CA THR A 513 14.10 4.92 10.76
C THR A 513 15.38 5.31 11.50
N GLN A 514 16.47 4.56 11.28
CA GLN A 514 17.81 4.84 11.82
C GLN A 514 18.83 5.13 10.71
N PHE A 515 19.93 5.82 11.02
CA PHE A 515 21.05 5.99 10.09
C PHE A 515 22.38 5.67 10.78
N PRO A 516 23.26 4.87 10.16
CA PRO A 516 23.04 4.07 8.95
C PRO A 516 22.10 2.88 9.21
N ASN A 517 21.67 2.20 8.14
CA ASN A 517 20.85 0.99 8.23
C ASN A 517 21.37 -0.11 7.30
N ALA A 518 20.88 -1.34 7.48
CA ALA A 518 21.30 -2.50 6.69
C ALA A 518 21.03 -2.29 5.20
N GLY A 519 22.06 -2.56 4.39
CA GLY A 519 22.08 -2.39 2.94
C GLY A 519 22.54 -1.00 2.46
N PHE A 520 22.71 -0.03 3.36
CA PHE A 520 23.04 1.34 2.96
C PHE A 520 24.44 1.43 2.36
N ILE A 521 24.55 2.22 1.30
CA ILE A 521 25.82 2.60 0.68
C ILE A 521 25.92 4.12 0.75
N CYS A 522 26.89 4.61 1.50
CA CYS A 522 27.09 6.04 1.70
C CYS A 522 28.56 6.44 1.58
N LYS A 523 28.79 7.75 1.44
CA LYS A 523 30.15 8.31 1.57
C LYS A 523 30.65 8.12 3.00
N ALA A 524 31.93 7.87 3.19
CA ALA A 524 32.52 7.70 4.52
C ALA A 524 32.34 8.93 5.43
N SER A 525 32.16 10.11 4.84
CA SER A 525 31.90 11.40 5.48
C SER A 525 30.43 11.64 5.82
N GLN A 526 29.49 10.86 5.27
CA GLN A 526 28.06 11.05 5.49
C GLN A 526 27.66 10.70 6.93
N ARG A 527 26.82 11.53 7.55
CA ARG A 527 26.38 11.38 8.95
C ARG A 527 24.86 11.34 9.12
N GLU A 528 24.11 11.69 8.09
CA GLU A 528 22.65 11.70 8.08
C GLU A 528 22.13 11.18 6.74
N LEU A 529 20.82 11.00 6.64
CA LEU A 529 20.15 10.64 5.38
C LEU A 529 20.37 11.71 4.31
N LEU A 530 20.49 11.27 3.06
CA LEU A 530 20.58 12.18 1.92
C LEU A 530 19.27 12.95 1.71
N LYS A 531 19.32 14.27 1.90
CA LYS A 531 18.21 15.18 1.60
C LYS A 531 18.20 15.55 0.12
N ILE A 532 17.10 15.22 -0.55
CA ILE A 532 16.83 15.61 -1.93
C ILE A 532 16.36 17.07 -1.95
N LYS A 533 17.09 17.90 -2.70
CA LYS A 533 16.67 19.28 -2.96
C LYS A 533 15.59 19.26 -4.04
N LEU A 534 14.39 19.70 -3.68
CA LEU A 534 13.30 19.89 -4.62
C LEU A 534 13.49 21.18 -5.42
N GLY A 535 13.00 21.17 -6.65
CA GLY A 535 12.81 22.38 -7.44
C GLY A 535 11.64 23.24 -6.94
N SER A 536 10.93 23.87 -7.88
CA SER A 536 9.74 24.70 -7.59
C SER A 536 8.45 23.88 -7.43
N SER A 537 8.45 22.59 -7.73
CA SER A 537 7.28 21.73 -7.63
C SER A 537 6.94 21.38 -6.17
N THR A 538 5.67 21.05 -5.94
CA THR A 538 5.20 20.54 -4.63
C THR A 538 5.60 19.09 -4.41
N VAL A 539 5.68 18.32 -5.48
CA VAL A 539 6.07 16.90 -5.51
C VAL A 539 6.98 16.68 -6.72
N GLU A 540 8.03 15.87 -6.57
CA GLU A 540 8.96 15.51 -7.64
C GLU A 540 9.26 14.02 -7.61
N ALA A 541 9.10 13.34 -8.75
CA ALA A 541 9.41 11.94 -8.91
C ALA A 541 10.75 11.78 -9.65
N LEU A 542 11.70 11.16 -8.97
CA LEU A 542 13.08 11.02 -9.42
C LEU A 542 13.32 9.65 -10.05
N ARG A 543 14.01 9.63 -11.19
CA ARG A 543 14.33 8.40 -11.93
C ARG A 543 15.82 8.08 -11.86
N PRO A 544 16.18 6.78 -11.87
CA PRO A 544 17.57 6.41 -11.91
C PRO A 544 18.17 6.83 -13.26
N LYS A 545 19.44 7.21 -13.26
CA LYS A 545 20.16 7.52 -14.50
C LYS A 545 20.31 6.29 -15.37
N TYR A 546 20.56 5.16 -14.73
CA TYR A 546 20.62 3.85 -15.34
C TYR A 546 19.98 2.84 -14.40
N ALA A 547 19.17 1.94 -14.94
CA ALA A 547 18.62 0.82 -14.20
C ALA A 547 18.25 -0.32 -15.16
N LYS A 548 18.68 -1.53 -14.82
CA LYS A 548 18.31 -2.79 -15.47
C LYS A 548 18.03 -3.81 -14.38
N SER A 549 16.90 -4.50 -14.45
CA SER A 549 16.54 -5.49 -13.43
C SER A 549 15.60 -6.55 -13.97
N PHE A 550 15.54 -7.67 -13.25
CA PHE A 550 14.48 -8.67 -13.39
C PHE A 550 14.17 -9.27 -12.02
N VAL A 551 12.96 -9.80 -11.89
CA VAL A 551 12.58 -10.70 -10.82
C VAL A 551 11.86 -11.89 -11.42
N MET A 552 12.07 -13.08 -10.86
CA MET A 552 11.43 -14.32 -11.27
C MET A 552 11.13 -15.20 -10.06
N GLN A 553 10.12 -16.03 -10.16
CA GLN A 553 9.82 -17.05 -9.17
C GLN A 553 9.56 -18.39 -9.85
N HIS A 554 10.16 -19.49 -9.43
CA HIS A 554 9.76 -20.82 -9.89
C HIS A 554 9.66 -21.76 -8.71
N GLN A 555 8.46 -22.32 -8.49
CA GLN A 555 8.19 -23.09 -7.27
C GLN A 555 8.53 -22.23 -6.04
N GLN A 556 9.50 -22.69 -5.23
CA GLN A 556 10.01 -21.98 -4.05
C GLN A 556 11.25 -21.11 -4.34
N TYR A 557 11.86 -21.25 -5.51
CA TYR A 557 12.95 -20.40 -5.94
C TYR A 557 12.45 -19.00 -6.28
N GLY A 558 13.20 -18.02 -5.85
CA GLY A 558 13.00 -16.61 -6.11
C GLY A 558 14.32 -15.98 -6.50
N PHE A 559 14.30 -15.21 -7.57
CA PHE A 559 15.46 -14.53 -8.11
C PHE A 559 15.18 -13.04 -8.27
N LEU A 560 16.14 -12.22 -7.90
CA LEU A 560 16.20 -10.81 -8.28
C LEU A 560 17.59 -10.49 -8.78
N TYR A 561 17.67 -9.81 -9.91
CA TYR A 561 18.88 -9.14 -10.35
C TYR A 561 18.59 -7.66 -10.58
N GLN A 562 19.55 -6.80 -10.22
CA GLN A 562 19.54 -5.42 -10.64
C GLN A 562 20.94 -4.86 -10.86
N GLU A 563 21.04 -3.90 -11.78
CA GLU A 563 22.17 -3.01 -11.98
C GLU A 563 21.65 -1.58 -12.09
N TYR A 564 22.16 -0.65 -11.29
CA TYR A 564 21.68 0.73 -11.30
C TYR A 564 22.73 1.79 -10.95
N GLU A 565 22.45 3.03 -11.39
CA GLU A 565 23.18 4.27 -11.07
C GLU A 565 22.16 5.37 -10.76
N ILE A 566 22.30 6.01 -9.59
CA ILE A 566 21.44 7.12 -9.13
C ILE A 566 22.34 8.30 -8.78
N GLU A 567 22.24 9.38 -9.56
CA GLU A 567 23.14 10.53 -9.44
C GLU A 567 23.05 11.23 -8.08
N GLN A 568 21.85 11.22 -7.47
CA GLN A 568 21.60 11.82 -6.16
C GLN A 568 22.34 11.11 -5.03
N PHE A 569 22.70 9.84 -5.20
CA PHE A 569 23.47 9.11 -4.19
C PHE A 569 24.98 9.19 -4.40
N GLY A 570 25.40 9.46 -5.63
CA GLY A 570 26.80 9.60 -6.00
C GLY A 570 27.13 9.00 -7.36
N LYS A 571 28.40 9.09 -7.75
CA LYS A 571 28.96 8.56 -8.99
C LYS A 571 29.42 7.13 -8.78
N TYR A 572 28.49 6.22 -8.50
CA TYR A 572 28.79 4.81 -8.38
C TYR A 572 27.71 3.95 -9.01
N ARG A 573 28.10 2.73 -9.36
CA ARG A 573 27.22 1.72 -9.96
C ARG A 573 27.11 0.54 -9.02
N ILE A 574 25.90 0.03 -8.87
CA ILE A 574 25.59 -1.11 -8.01
C ILE A 574 25.07 -2.24 -8.89
N LYS A 575 25.55 -3.46 -8.64
CA LYS A 575 24.91 -4.69 -9.08
C LYS A 575 24.50 -5.50 -7.87
N GLU A 576 23.31 -6.07 -7.88
CA GLU A 576 22.82 -6.97 -6.85
C GLU A 576 22.19 -8.21 -7.48
N PHE A 577 22.38 -9.35 -6.82
CA PHE A 577 21.74 -10.60 -7.16
C PHE A 577 21.25 -11.30 -5.89
N ILE A 578 19.98 -11.69 -5.87
CA ILE A 578 19.35 -12.43 -4.80
C ILE A 578 18.84 -13.75 -5.34
N GLN A 579 19.05 -14.82 -4.57
CA GLN A 579 18.54 -16.16 -4.82
C GLN A 579 18.03 -16.77 -3.52
N THR A 580 16.81 -17.30 -3.52
CA THR A 580 16.32 -18.20 -2.46
C THR A 580 16.58 -19.65 -2.83
N ASN A 581 16.63 -20.53 -1.84
CA ASN A 581 16.71 -21.97 -2.06
C ASN A 581 15.33 -22.63 -2.14
N GLU A 582 15.29 -23.89 -2.62
CA GLU A 582 14.06 -24.69 -2.73
C GLU A 582 13.34 -24.86 -1.39
N GLU A 583 14.11 -25.10 -0.33
CA GLU A 583 13.57 -25.40 1.00
C GLU A 583 12.96 -24.19 1.71
N CYS A 584 13.10 -22.98 1.15
CA CYS A 584 12.68 -21.75 1.80
C CYS A 584 13.24 -21.58 3.23
N ILE A 585 14.51 -21.94 3.42
CA ILE A 585 15.22 -21.75 4.69
C ILE A 585 16.39 -20.77 4.56
N SER A 586 16.79 -20.44 3.34
CA SER A 586 17.92 -19.55 3.11
C SER A 586 17.79 -18.73 1.83
N PHE A 587 18.47 -17.59 1.82
CA PHE A 587 18.71 -16.83 0.61
C PHE A 587 20.11 -16.22 0.60
N LEU A 588 20.63 -16.00 -0.60
CA LEU A 588 21.92 -15.37 -0.86
C LEU A 588 21.69 -13.95 -1.38
N LEU A 589 22.51 -13.00 -0.94
CA LEU A 589 22.62 -11.66 -1.51
C LEU A 589 24.06 -11.44 -1.97
N HIS A 590 24.26 -11.28 -3.26
CA HIS A 590 25.51 -10.75 -3.82
C HIS A 590 25.33 -9.27 -4.11
N ILE A 591 26.32 -8.46 -3.74
CA ILE A 591 26.38 -7.05 -4.08
C ILE A 591 27.77 -6.68 -4.60
N GLU A 592 27.82 -5.97 -5.71
CA GLU A 592 29.03 -5.41 -6.29
C GLU A 592 28.86 -3.90 -6.42
N ILE A 593 29.80 -3.16 -5.82
CA ILE A 593 29.80 -1.70 -5.77
C ILE A 593 31.03 -1.21 -6.53
N GLU A 594 30.80 -0.50 -7.61
CA GLU A 594 31.84 0.15 -8.42
C GLU A 594 31.77 1.67 -8.21
N SER A 595 32.72 2.19 -7.44
CA SER A 595 32.82 3.61 -7.12
C SER A 595 33.60 4.36 -8.19
N ARG A 596 33.11 5.53 -8.60
CA ARG A 596 33.90 6.58 -9.29
C ARG A 596 34.03 7.84 -8.45
N GLU A 597 33.67 7.74 -7.16
CA GLU A 597 33.84 8.83 -6.20
C GLU A 597 35.33 9.01 -5.87
N THR A 598 35.69 10.25 -5.52
CA THR A 598 37.02 10.59 -5.01
C THR A 598 37.18 10.27 -3.53
N GLU A 599 36.06 10.03 -2.84
CA GLU A 599 36.01 9.60 -1.45
C GLU A 599 35.66 8.10 -1.38
N SER A 600 36.07 7.43 -0.30
CA SER A 600 35.64 6.07 -0.01
C SER A 600 34.14 6.00 0.22
N LEU A 601 33.54 4.89 -0.20
CA LEU A 601 32.18 4.52 0.17
C LEU A 601 32.22 3.50 1.30
N VAL A 602 31.11 3.38 2.03
CA VAL A 602 30.90 2.38 3.07
C VAL A 602 29.58 1.67 2.78
N TYR A 603 29.63 0.34 2.71
CA TYR A 603 28.46 -0.53 2.71
C TYR A 603 28.20 -1.07 4.12
N TYR A 604 26.97 -1.01 4.58
CA TYR A 604 26.55 -1.59 5.87
C TYR A 604 25.79 -2.88 5.64
N ASP A 605 26.27 -3.99 6.20
CA ASP A 605 25.55 -5.26 6.10
C ASP A 605 24.36 -5.34 7.09
N ILE A 606 23.72 -6.50 7.17
CA ILE A 606 22.57 -6.75 8.06
C ILE A 606 22.88 -6.53 9.55
N ASN A 607 24.13 -6.76 9.95
CA ASN A 607 24.63 -6.52 11.31
C ASN A 607 25.18 -5.11 11.47
N LYS A 608 24.99 -4.25 10.46
CA LYS A 608 25.52 -2.88 10.38
C LYS A 608 27.06 -2.83 10.47
N THR A 609 27.72 -3.91 10.09
CA THR A 609 29.18 -3.95 9.93
C THR A 609 29.54 -3.16 8.68
N ALA A 610 30.55 -2.28 8.81
CA ALA A 610 30.98 -1.39 7.75
C ALA A 610 32.05 -2.04 6.85
N TYR A 611 31.78 -2.09 5.54
CA TYR A 611 32.70 -2.55 4.51
C TYR A 611 33.11 -1.36 3.64
N THR A 612 34.38 -0.96 3.74
CA THR A 612 34.92 0.14 2.96
C THR A 612 35.12 -0.27 1.50
N ILE A 613 34.71 0.61 0.58
CA ILE A 613 35.00 0.55 -0.85
C ILE A 613 35.96 1.71 -1.17
N PRO A 614 37.17 1.43 -1.70
CA PRO A 614 38.16 2.47 -1.92
C PRO A 614 37.70 3.49 -2.98
N PRO A 615 38.25 4.73 -2.95
CA PRO A 615 37.98 5.73 -3.97
C PRO A 615 38.31 5.20 -5.37
N LYS A 616 37.44 5.46 -6.34
CA LYS A 616 37.57 4.92 -7.72
C LYS A 616 37.78 3.39 -7.77
N GLY A 617 37.33 2.68 -6.73
CA GLY A 617 37.54 1.25 -6.55
C GLY A 617 36.28 0.43 -6.73
N LYS A 618 36.43 -0.88 -6.57
CA LYS A 618 35.37 -1.86 -6.71
C LYS A 618 35.45 -2.87 -5.57
N ARG A 619 34.30 -3.29 -5.04
CA ARG A 619 34.21 -4.38 -4.06
C ARG A 619 32.97 -5.24 -4.31
N SER A 620 33.12 -6.54 -4.16
CA SER A 620 32.05 -7.52 -4.33
C SER A 620 31.92 -8.36 -3.07
N LEU A 621 30.71 -8.39 -2.50
CA LEU A 621 30.39 -9.01 -1.22
C LEU A 621 29.25 -10.01 -1.42
N MET A 622 29.21 -11.03 -0.57
CA MET A 622 28.13 -11.98 -0.49
C MET A 622 27.73 -12.19 0.98
N THR A 623 26.43 -12.15 1.23
CA THR A 623 25.82 -12.50 2.52
C THR A 623 24.93 -13.71 2.31
N SER A 624 25.07 -14.71 3.19
CA SER A 624 24.17 -15.87 3.24
C SER A 624 23.26 -15.75 4.44
N PHE A 625 21.96 -15.77 4.20
CA PHE A 625 20.94 -15.67 5.24
C PHE A 625 20.36 -17.05 5.50
N GLN A 626 20.48 -17.54 6.73
CA GLN A 626 19.81 -18.76 7.20
C GLN A 626 18.70 -18.36 8.18
N LEU A 627 17.46 -18.50 7.76
CA LEU A 627 16.33 -17.81 8.35
C LEU A 627 16.00 -18.18 9.80
N ASP A 628 16.37 -19.39 10.19
CA ASP A 628 16.18 -19.89 11.56
C ASP A 628 17.29 -19.42 12.52
N LEU A 629 18.33 -18.75 12.00
CA LEU A 629 19.41 -18.23 12.82
C LEU A 629 19.10 -16.80 13.34
N PRO A 630 19.64 -16.44 14.50
CA PRO A 630 19.72 -15.05 14.93
C PRO A 630 20.47 -14.18 13.89
N LEU A 631 20.04 -12.92 13.71
CA LEU A 631 20.67 -12.00 12.74
C LEU A 631 22.20 -11.87 12.95
N SER A 632 22.64 -11.96 14.20
CA SER A 632 24.06 -11.88 14.60
C SER A 632 24.93 -12.99 14.03
N GLN A 633 24.35 -14.05 13.47
CA GLN A 633 25.08 -15.17 12.88
C GLN A 633 25.26 -15.04 11.37
N TYR A 634 24.71 -13.99 10.73
CA TYR A 634 24.91 -13.76 9.31
C TYR A 634 26.28 -13.13 9.04
N GLU A 635 27.07 -13.80 8.20
CA GLU A 635 28.37 -13.32 7.78
C GLU A 635 28.30 -12.77 6.36
N THR A 636 28.90 -11.59 6.18
CA THR A 636 29.15 -11.00 4.87
C THR A 636 30.63 -11.14 4.56
N LYS A 637 30.96 -11.68 3.38
CA LYS A 637 32.35 -11.93 2.97
C LYS A 637 32.61 -11.43 1.55
N ASP A 638 33.87 -11.16 1.24
CA ASP A 638 34.29 -10.85 -0.12
C ASP A 638 34.07 -12.09 -1.02
N ALA A 639 33.39 -11.88 -2.15
CA ALA A 639 33.07 -12.93 -3.10
C ALA A 639 32.90 -12.34 -4.50
N PRO A 640 33.31 -13.06 -5.57
CA PRO A 640 33.08 -12.59 -6.93
C PRO A 640 31.57 -12.47 -7.22
N PHE A 641 31.20 -11.47 -7.99
CA PHE A 641 29.81 -11.32 -8.44
C PHE A 641 29.51 -12.38 -9.51
N PRO A 642 28.36 -13.10 -9.42
CA PRO A 642 28.03 -14.16 -10.36
C PRO A 642 27.84 -13.62 -11.78
N SER A 643 28.33 -14.36 -12.79
CA SER A 643 28.05 -14.05 -14.19
C SER A 643 26.65 -14.52 -14.55
N LEU A 644 25.81 -13.61 -15.06
CA LEU A 644 24.46 -13.96 -15.55
C LEU A 644 24.42 -14.27 -17.04
N SER A 645 25.56 -14.30 -17.73
CA SER A 645 25.61 -14.88 -19.09
C SER A 645 25.14 -16.34 -19.05
N GLU A 646 25.55 -17.05 -18.01
CA GLU A 646 25.16 -18.41 -17.68
C GLU A 646 25.41 -18.60 -16.18
N TYR A 647 24.33 -18.65 -15.41
CA TYR A 647 24.37 -18.81 -13.96
C TYR A 647 23.71 -20.13 -13.59
N THR A 648 24.47 -21.02 -12.97
CA THR A 648 23.95 -22.29 -12.43
C THR A 648 23.45 -22.05 -11.01
N VAL A 649 22.16 -22.27 -10.80
CA VAL A 649 21.50 -22.13 -9.49
C VAL A 649 21.83 -23.36 -8.64
N ASP A 650 21.67 -24.54 -9.25
CA ASP A 650 21.96 -25.87 -8.73
C ASP A 650 22.05 -26.86 -9.92
N ASP A 651 22.10 -28.16 -9.66
CA ASP A 651 22.20 -29.21 -10.68
C ASP A 651 20.99 -29.26 -11.64
N VAL A 652 19.88 -28.59 -11.30
CA VAL A 652 18.61 -28.63 -12.03
C VAL A 652 18.36 -27.32 -12.78
N TYR A 653 18.67 -26.17 -12.18
CA TYR A 653 18.27 -24.86 -12.67
C TYR A 653 19.42 -23.98 -13.15
N GLN A 654 19.19 -23.27 -14.26
CA GLN A 654 20.12 -22.29 -14.80
C GLN A 654 19.41 -21.02 -15.27
N ILE A 655 20.02 -19.85 -15.06
CA ILE A 655 19.57 -18.57 -15.59
C ILE A 655 20.53 -18.13 -16.70
N ARG A 656 19.98 -17.79 -17.88
CA ARG A 656 20.77 -17.29 -19.01
C ARG A 656 20.25 -15.95 -19.52
N GLU A 657 21.17 -15.04 -19.81
CA GLU A 657 20.88 -13.77 -20.48
C GLU A 657 20.82 -13.95 -22.00
N HIS A 658 19.66 -13.68 -22.60
CA HIS A 658 19.45 -13.62 -24.04
C HIS A 658 19.45 -12.17 -24.51
N ARG A 659 20.65 -11.63 -24.76
CA ARG A 659 20.85 -10.20 -25.12
C ARG A 659 20.05 -9.74 -26.33
N ASN A 660 20.01 -10.55 -27.40
CA ASN A 660 19.27 -10.22 -28.62
C ASN A 660 17.77 -10.12 -28.36
N ALA A 661 17.25 -10.94 -27.45
CA ALA A 661 15.86 -10.94 -27.03
C ALA A 661 15.59 -9.96 -25.87
N LYS A 662 16.62 -9.28 -25.35
CA LYS A 662 16.57 -8.47 -24.12
C LYS A 662 15.87 -9.21 -22.98
N ALA A 663 16.11 -10.50 -22.83
CA ALA A 663 15.40 -11.36 -21.89
C ALA A 663 16.36 -12.13 -20.99
N TYR A 664 15.87 -12.52 -19.83
CA TYR A 664 16.48 -13.51 -18.96
C TYR A 664 15.55 -14.72 -18.94
N VAL A 665 16.11 -15.91 -19.08
CA VAL A 665 15.34 -17.16 -19.12
C VAL A 665 15.86 -18.11 -18.07
N LEU A 666 14.95 -18.64 -17.26
CA LEU A 666 15.21 -19.76 -16.36
C LEU A 666 15.03 -21.06 -17.15
N TYR A 667 16.00 -21.95 -17.02
CA TYR A 667 16.02 -23.28 -17.59
C TYR A 667 15.96 -24.32 -16.47
N GLN A 668 15.21 -25.39 -16.69
CA GLN A 668 15.21 -26.61 -15.89
C GLN A 668 15.74 -27.75 -16.78
N ASN A 669 16.90 -28.32 -16.44
CA ASN A 669 17.54 -29.37 -17.25
C ASN A 669 17.59 -29.01 -18.76
N GLU A 670 18.11 -27.82 -19.10
CA GLU A 670 18.16 -27.26 -20.47
C GLU A 670 16.80 -26.91 -21.13
N HIS A 671 15.67 -27.10 -20.43
CA HIS A 671 14.36 -26.70 -20.94
C HIS A 671 13.94 -25.32 -20.40
N PRO A 672 13.56 -24.36 -21.25
CA PRO A 672 13.10 -23.06 -20.77
C PRO A 672 11.80 -23.23 -19.98
N VAL A 673 11.69 -22.57 -18.82
CA VAL A 673 10.49 -22.62 -17.98
C VAL A 673 9.85 -21.25 -17.78
N ILE A 674 10.66 -20.20 -17.57
CA ILE A 674 10.20 -18.83 -17.31
C ILE A 674 11.05 -17.86 -18.09
N ALA A 675 10.42 -16.82 -18.62
CA ALA A 675 11.10 -15.68 -19.21
C ALA A 675 10.73 -14.38 -18.51
N CYS A 676 11.72 -13.54 -18.24
CA CYS A 676 11.52 -12.14 -17.86
C CYS A 676 12.18 -11.25 -18.90
N LEU A 677 11.40 -10.35 -19.51
CA LEU A 677 11.97 -9.33 -20.38
C LEU A 677 12.61 -8.25 -19.51
N SER A 678 13.84 -7.87 -19.84
CA SER A 678 14.51 -6.73 -19.21
C SER A 678 13.94 -5.39 -19.69
N ASP A 679 13.32 -5.38 -20.87
CA ASP A 679 12.72 -4.23 -21.53
C ASP A 679 11.44 -4.66 -22.25
N TRP A 680 10.31 -4.01 -21.96
CA TRP A 680 9.02 -4.27 -22.60
C TRP A 680 8.34 -2.93 -22.90
N GLU A 681 7.84 -2.74 -24.12
CA GLU A 681 7.04 -1.54 -24.43
C GLU A 681 5.54 -1.79 -24.17
N THR A 682 5.11 -3.03 -24.43
CA THR A 682 3.73 -3.47 -24.34
C THR A 682 3.64 -4.79 -23.60
N GLU A 683 2.63 -4.89 -22.73
CA GLU A 683 2.26 -6.14 -22.07
C GLU A 683 1.48 -7.01 -23.03
N LYS A 684 2.00 -8.22 -23.26
CA LYS A 684 1.41 -9.19 -24.18
C LYS A 684 0.87 -10.37 -23.40
N ASP A 685 -0.08 -11.08 -23.98
CA ASP A 685 -0.52 -12.37 -23.42
C ASP A 685 0.52 -13.46 -23.70
N THR A 686 1.21 -13.36 -24.84
CA THR A 686 2.28 -14.26 -25.25
C THR A 686 3.46 -13.47 -25.79
N ILE A 687 4.68 -13.93 -25.48
CA ILE A 687 5.93 -13.44 -26.05
C ILE A 687 6.63 -14.60 -26.76
N THR A 688 7.28 -14.32 -27.88
CA THR A 688 8.09 -15.29 -28.61
C THR A 688 9.54 -14.83 -28.57
N LEU A 689 10.43 -15.68 -28.06
CA LEU A 689 11.85 -15.41 -27.97
C LEU A 689 12.61 -16.33 -28.93
N ASP A 690 13.64 -15.80 -29.60
CA ASP A 690 14.59 -16.62 -30.33
C ASP A 690 15.68 -17.10 -29.35
N LEU A 691 15.59 -18.37 -28.95
CA LEU A 691 16.53 -19.03 -28.05
C LEU A 691 17.40 -19.96 -28.88
N ALA A 692 18.61 -19.49 -29.22
CA ALA A 692 19.60 -20.23 -30.01
C ALA A 692 19.09 -20.70 -31.38
N GLY A 693 18.32 -19.86 -32.09
CA GLY A 693 17.77 -20.15 -33.41
C GLY A 693 16.39 -20.82 -33.38
N LYS A 694 15.86 -21.11 -32.18
CA LYS A 694 14.53 -21.69 -31.99
C LYS A 694 13.56 -20.63 -31.45
N LYS A 695 12.41 -20.47 -32.11
CA LYS A 695 11.33 -19.61 -31.61
C LYS A 695 10.61 -20.33 -30.48
N THR A 696 10.65 -19.77 -29.29
CA THR A 696 10.06 -20.35 -28.08
C THR A 696 8.99 -19.40 -27.55
N ASN A 697 7.77 -19.92 -27.34
CA ASN A 697 6.66 -19.11 -26.85
C ASN A 697 6.52 -19.19 -25.34
N PHE A 698 6.22 -18.06 -24.71
CA PHE A 698 5.90 -17.96 -23.30
C PHE A 698 4.59 -17.21 -23.13
N ARG A 699 3.68 -17.76 -22.32
CA ARG A 699 2.38 -17.16 -22.02
C ARG A 699 2.39 -16.57 -20.63
N PHE A 700 1.78 -15.40 -20.46
CA PHE A 700 1.63 -14.78 -19.15
C PHE A 700 0.63 -15.59 -18.30
N ASP A 701 1.06 -16.07 -17.14
CA ASP A 701 0.25 -16.80 -16.17
C ASP A 701 0.06 -15.95 -14.90
N GLY A 702 -0.98 -15.11 -14.90
CA GLY A 702 -1.33 -14.27 -13.75
C GLY A 702 -2.00 -15.01 -12.59
N ALA A 703 -2.43 -16.26 -12.80
CA ALA A 703 -3.10 -17.03 -11.74
C ALA A 703 -2.10 -17.79 -10.86
N ARG A 704 -1.01 -18.28 -11.45
CA ARG A 704 -0.06 -19.16 -10.74
C ARG A 704 1.30 -18.52 -10.48
N ALA A 705 1.76 -17.65 -11.38
CA ALA A 705 3.16 -17.23 -11.39
C ALA A 705 3.40 -15.72 -11.55
N ASN A 706 2.39 -14.95 -11.97
CA ASN A 706 2.46 -13.51 -12.28
C ASN A 706 3.58 -13.13 -13.27
N GLN A 707 3.89 -14.02 -14.21
CA GLN A 707 5.02 -13.88 -15.13
C GLN A 707 4.82 -14.73 -16.40
N TYR A 708 5.76 -14.65 -17.35
CA TYR A 708 5.69 -15.43 -18.58
C TYR A 708 6.28 -16.83 -18.38
N VAL A 709 5.43 -17.85 -18.55
CA VAL A 709 5.75 -19.28 -18.39
C VAL A 709 5.79 -19.93 -19.76
N TYR A 710 6.73 -20.85 -19.97
CA TYR A 710 6.85 -21.62 -21.21
C TYR A 710 5.56 -22.43 -21.44
N ASP A 711 4.96 -22.31 -22.63
CA ASP A 711 3.66 -22.93 -22.92
C ASP A 711 3.77 -24.31 -23.59
N GLY A 712 4.99 -24.85 -23.73
CA GLY A 712 5.25 -26.13 -24.37
C GLY A 712 5.33 -26.07 -25.89
N SER A 713 5.03 -24.92 -26.51
CA SER A 713 5.07 -24.75 -27.97
C SER A 713 6.39 -24.13 -28.43
N SER A 714 6.93 -24.68 -29.53
CA SER A 714 8.22 -24.28 -30.10
C SER A 714 8.23 -24.37 -31.61
#